data_AF-A0A1H1ZKB3-F1
#
_entry.id   AF-A0A1H1ZKB3-F1
#
_cell.length_a   1.000
_cell.length_b   1.000
_cell.length_c   1.000
_cell.angle_alpha   90.00
_cell.angle_beta   90.00
_cell.angle_gamma   90.00
#
_symmetry.space_group_name_H-M   'P 1'
#
loop_
_entity.id
_entity.type
_entity.pdbx_description
1 polymer ?
#
loop_
_entity_poly.entity_id
_entity_poly.type
_entity_poly.pdbx_seq_one_letter_code
_entity_poly.pdbx_strand_id
1 'polypeptide(L)'
;MDADQWIDPQRGIILGEAFHRLLRERSLKIKIVRSVWAWPEGRKAIGLALSEMSNLVGAGYVFPEWEHNVKPRFPIVSKPKRGVAVVTAAPDLLTYGFLSDVRERLEWGGNSDVVEIVVADSIESIRRIRAARLVVLYGKGTEAISAHISHLREELLAQCVVYVDVDDIRIVDWLQSTISALIEQKVHFADAIKLVQEESGWRTLVLSSTQSFLFARHSLFDGPTTVERRISSVDYPSRIEQSLPSRIGDVSPSDFSSHSSGRAGAHRRSAPPSTQELSRDPIKPRGRVRPGPPVERILNARARRGRHELQIWPIEGSVDIDIDIRVKSPLRDGQRDDRPLFPDDRVEWAENSKLLQVHLLEFGCDPESRVLELSRTGNSTTATFTRYGGMGSVDLRFLISDGAQILQTARLQSAPGESIHFFIENIVTPVDRTKASFDVALLVNDSLGKQPSVTIISDTGDAIFYPLSETDTATAREHLLQVLEEAISNPHAALAPLMLKLANKGALLQSNLRSLVHNWPSSEGRIQLVTQSDAFFPIEYLYDGQMPDSPDAQLCTECVGCLNKGKAISNCNIREAGEQLCPMGFLGVSGVIERHLWKSGQEVRPWSTFGEPTPKRYRIDDLSSIAFAASDKADRFRDSEVEPHEVVRIANIESSLGVKRVPDWSSWKANLTQGSPSLLLWLLHLDNDVAFVGANSGLNLSAIGKPHVREAPVVIAIGCSSGLRDMPGGSLPVVLQRSGVRIVVAAMTKILGRHANRVARDLALFLREAASKPNSSTVGEIISAMRRRLLADGLALGLAIVAFGDADIVLGKE
;
A
#
# COMPACT_ATOMS: atom_id res chain seq x y z
N MET A 1 11.78 -12.38 -20.66
CA MET A 1 10.91 -11.71 -21.65
C MET A 1 11.83 -10.99 -22.60
N ASP A 2 11.63 -11.13 -23.90
CA ASP A 2 12.51 -10.50 -24.90
C ASP A 2 12.01 -9.10 -25.23
N ALA A 3 12.94 -8.17 -25.55
CA ALA A 3 12.64 -6.74 -25.73
C ALA A 3 11.65 -6.46 -26.89
N ASP A 4 11.68 -7.31 -27.91
CA ASP A 4 10.78 -7.32 -29.07
C ASP A 4 9.33 -7.67 -28.70
N GLN A 5 9.09 -8.18 -27.48
CA GLN A 5 7.76 -8.52 -27.00
C GLN A 5 7.02 -7.34 -26.33
N TRP A 6 7.70 -6.20 -26.10
CA TRP A 6 7.08 -5.05 -25.41
C TRP A 6 7.55 -3.67 -25.89
N ILE A 7 8.62 -3.58 -26.68
CA ILE A 7 9.02 -2.34 -27.36
C ILE A 7 8.57 -2.43 -28.82
N ASP A 8 7.80 -1.43 -29.28
CA ASP A 8 7.54 -1.26 -30.71
C ASP A 8 8.88 -1.23 -31.48
N PRO A 9 9.10 -2.08 -32.51
CA PRO A 9 10.40 -2.20 -33.15
C PRO A 9 10.96 -0.89 -33.69
N GLN A 10 10.12 -0.01 -34.24
CA GLN A 10 10.57 1.30 -34.73
C GLN A 10 10.99 2.19 -33.57
N ARG A 11 10.21 2.20 -32.48
CA ARG A 11 10.58 2.91 -31.24
C ARG A 11 11.87 2.37 -30.64
N GLY A 12 12.09 1.06 -30.71
CA GLY A 12 13.34 0.41 -30.31
C GLY A 12 14.53 0.89 -31.13
N ILE A 13 14.39 0.96 -32.46
CA ILE A 13 15.42 1.50 -33.36
C ILE A 13 15.69 2.98 -33.05
N ILE A 14 14.66 3.81 -32.93
CA ILE A 14 14.81 5.25 -32.64
C ILE A 14 15.51 5.46 -31.28
N LEU A 15 15.13 4.69 -30.26
CA LEU A 15 15.78 4.73 -28.96
C LEU A 15 17.24 4.28 -29.06
N GLY A 16 17.52 3.21 -29.80
CA GLY A 16 18.87 2.73 -30.06
C GLY A 16 19.75 3.76 -30.77
N GLU A 17 19.23 4.42 -31.81
CA GLU A 17 19.94 5.47 -32.55
C GLU A 17 20.18 6.72 -31.69
N ALA A 18 19.18 7.14 -30.91
CA ALA A 18 19.32 8.25 -29.98
C ALA A 18 20.35 7.93 -28.89
N PHE A 19 20.31 6.71 -28.35
CA PHE A 19 21.26 6.25 -27.35
C PHE A 19 22.69 6.17 -27.91
N HIS A 20 22.85 5.65 -29.14
CA HIS A 20 24.14 5.58 -29.83
C HIS A 20 24.73 6.96 -30.12
N ARG A 21 23.90 7.91 -30.54
CA ARG A 21 24.31 9.31 -30.72
C ARG A 21 24.79 9.92 -29.39
N LEU A 22 24.01 9.71 -28.34
CA LEU A 22 24.30 10.21 -27.00
C LEU A 22 25.60 9.61 -26.43
N LEU A 23 25.87 8.32 -26.69
CA LEU A 23 27.13 7.65 -26.32
C LEU A 23 28.35 8.24 -27.02
N ARG A 24 28.22 8.65 -28.28
CA ARG A 24 29.33 9.28 -29.02
C ARG A 24 29.69 10.65 -28.48
N GLU A 25 28.69 11.38 -28.00
CA GLU A 25 28.87 12.75 -27.52
C GLU A 25 29.26 12.82 -26.04
N ARG A 26 28.85 11.82 -25.23
CA ARG A 26 28.99 11.84 -23.77
C ARG A 26 29.22 10.46 -23.18
N SER A 27 29.99 10.44 -22.09
CA SER A 27 30.09 9.27 -21.21
C SER A 27 28.78 9.09 -20.44
N LEU A 28 27.96 8.11 -20.84
CA LEU A 28 26.68 7.84 -20.22
C LEU A 28 26.81 6.97 -18.98
N LYS A 29 26.06 7.37 -17.95
CA LYS A 29 25.93 6.65 -16.69
C LYS A 29 24.48 6.23 -16.55
N ILE A 30 24.25 4.93 -16.46
CA ILE A 30 22.94 4.32 -16.39
C ILE A 30 22.66 3.90 -14.96
N LYS A 31 21.57 4.44 -14.40
CA LYS A 31 21.04 4.01 -13.12
C LYS A 31 19.85 3.09 -13.35
N ILE A 32 19.94 1.84 -12.90
CA ILE A 32 18.79 0.93 -12.90
C ILE A 32 17.97 1.25 -11.64
N VAL A 33 16.79 1.85 -11.82
CA VAL A 33 15.93 2.32 -10.73
C VAL A 33 15.35 1.17 -9.91
N ARG A 34 15.01 1.45 -8.65
CA ARG A 34 14.49 0.44 -7.73
C ARG A 34 13.27 -0.34 -8.25
N SER A 35 12.39 0.28 -9.02
CA SER A 35 11.18 -0.37 -9.53
C SER A 35 11.47 -1.59 -10.43
N VAL A 36 12.69 -1.72 -10.98
CA VAL A 36 13.11 -2.88 -11.78
C VAL A 36 13.27 -4.15 -10.94
N TRP A 37 13.56 -4.03 -9.64
CA TRP A 37 13.62 -5.20 -8.74
C TRP A 37 12.27 -5.90 -8.63
N ALA A 38 11.16 -5.17 -8.78
CA ALA A 38 9.80 -5.68 -8.72
C ALA A 38 9.31 -6.33 -10.03
N TRP A 39 10.15 -6.41 -11.06
CA TRP A 39 9.79 -7.07 -12.32
C TRP A 39 9.73 -8.60 -12.15
N PRO A 40 8.96 -9.33 -12.99
CA PRO A 40 9.05 -10.78 -13.05
C PRO A 40 10.49 -11.21 -13.35
N GLU A 41 11.05 -12.10 -12.53
CA GLU A 41 12.48 -12.45 -12.56
C GLU A 41 13.41 -11.23 -12.36
N GLY A 42 12.98 -10.18 -11.65
CA GLY A 42 13.65 -8.88 -11.57
C GLY A 42 15.13 -8.95 -11.21
N ARG A 43 15.52 -9.84 -10.30
CA ARG A 43 16.93 -10.08 -9.96
C ARG A 43 17.75 -10.59 -11.15
N LYS A 44 17.22 -11.56 -11.90
CA LYS A 44 17.84 -12.10 -13.11
C LYS A 44 17.83 -11.07 -14.23
N ALA A 45 16.74 -10.32 -14.39
CA ALA A 45 16.63 -9.24 -15.36
C ALA A 45 17.67 -8.14 -15.08
N ILE A 46 17.87 -7.76 -13.82
CA ILE A 46 18.92 -6.81 -13.41
C ILE A 46 20.31 -7.37 -13.69
N GLY A 47 20.58 -8.63 -13.38
CA GLY A 47 21.86 -9.27 -13.70
C GLY A 47 22.19 -9.22 -15.19
N LEU A 48 21.22 -9.60 -16.05
CA LEU A 48 21.35 -9.53 -17.51
C LEU A 48 21.54 -8.09 -18.00
N ALA A 49 20.66 -7.18 -17.57
CA ALA A 49 20.69 -5.76 -17.91
C ALA A 49 22.01 -5.10 -17.49
N LEU A 50 22.50 -5.39 -16.29
CA LEU A 50 23.78 -4.92 -15.78
C LEU A 50 24.94 -5.44 -16.63
N SER A 51 24.94 -6.73 -16.95
CA SER A 51 25.96 -7.38 -17.79
C SER A 51 26.02 -6.76 -19.19
N GLU A 52 24.88 -6.68 -19.88
CA GLU A 52 24.77 -6.18 -21.26
C GLU A 52 25.08 -4.68 -21.34
N MET A 53 24.48 -3.87 -20.46
CA MET A 53 24.71 -2.43 -20.50
C MET A 53 26.12 -2.05 -20.06
N SER A 54 26.73 -2.78 -19.11
CA SER A 54 28.13 -2.50 -18.72
C SER A 54 29.09 -2.78 -19.86
N ASN A 55 28.82 -3.80 -20.71
CA ASN A 55 29.60 -4.04 -21.92
C ASN A 55 29.45 -2.90 -22.94
N LEU A 56 28.29 -2.23 -22.97
CA LEU A 56 28.00 -1.15 -23.90
C LEU A 56 28.59 0.20 -23.47
N VAL A 57 28.46 0.58 -22.19
CA VAL A 57 28.83 1.93 -21.71
C VAL A 57 30.09 1.97 -20.85
N GLY A 58 30.64 0.80 -20.52
CA GLY A 58 31.82 0.64 -19.67
C GLY A 58 31.49 0.20 -18.24
N ALA A 59 32.44 -0.46 -17.60
CA ALA A 59 32.33 -0.85 -16.20
C ALA A 59 32.26 0.37 -15.28
N GLY A 60 31.55 0.24 -14.15
CA GLY A 60 31.33 1.34 -13.21
C GLY A 60 30.27 2.35 -13.66
N TYR A 61 29.84 2.34 -14.92
CA TYR A 61 28.89 3.31 -15.47
C TYR A 61 27.45 2.82 -15.48
N VAL A 62 27.22 1.54 -15.18
CA VAL A 62 25.90 0.98 -14.92
C VAL A 62 25.84 0.55 -13.47
N PHE A 63 24.82 0.99 -12.75
CA PHE A 63 24.61 0.54 -11.38
C PHE A 63 23.11 0.42 -11.05
N PRO A 64 22.70 -0.68 -10.40
CA PRO A 64 21.39 -0.77 -9.77
C PRO A 64 21.32 0.06 -8.48
N GLU A 65 20.19 0.71 -8.26
CA GLU A 65 19.82 1.17 -6.92
C GLU A 65 19.56 0.00 -6.00
N TRP A 66 19.70 0.20 -4.69
CA TRP A 66 19.34 -0.79 -3.68
C TRP A 66 17.85 -1.15 -3.75
N GLU A 67 17.55 -2.46 -3.68
CA GLU A 67 16.19 -3.04 -3.63
C GLU A 67 15.34 -2.34 -2.55
N HIS A 68 15.93 -2.07 -1.39
CA HIS A 68 15.27 -1.36 -0.29
C HIS A 68 15.90 0.01 -0.01
N ASN A 69 15.06 0.99 0.36
CA ASN A 69 15.50 2.34 0.72
C ASN A 69 15.98 2.45 2.17
N VAL A 70 16.90 1.58 2.58
CA VAL A 70 17.50 1.71 3.90
C VAL A 70 18.52 2.86 3.82
N LYS A 71 18.39 3.85 4.70
CA LYS A 71 19.39 4.93 4.90
C LYS A 71 20.20 4.66 6.18
N PRO A 72 21.01 3.60 6.24
CA PRO A 72 21.80 3.31 7.42
C PRO A 72 22.81 4.43 7.64
N ARG A 73 22.96 4.86 8.89
CA ARG A 73 24.08 5.72 9.28
C ARG A 73 25.30 4.83 9.40
N PHE A 74 26.28 5.06 8.54
CA PHE A 74 27.53 4.31 8.58
C PHE A 74 28.30 4.66 9.87
N PRO A 75 28.77 3.68 10.66
CA PRO A 75 29.53 3.95 11.89
C PRO A 75 30.82 4.72 11.61
N ILE A 76 31.31 5.45 12.63
CA ILE A 76 32.62 6.11 12.53
C ILE A 76 33.69 5.01 12.61
N VAL A 77 34.56 4.95 11.61
CA VAL A 77 35.71 4.04 11.60
C VAL A 77 36.89 4.73 12.27
N SER A 78 37.49 4.08 13.28
CA SER A 78 38.74 4.55 13.86
C SER A 78 39.85 4.43 12.83
N LYS A 79 40.35 5.57 12.35
CA LYS A 79 41.45 5.63 11.37
C LYS A 79 42.76 5.98 12.08
N PRO A 80 43.89 5.39 11.66
CA PRO A 80 45.21 5.77 12.19
C PRO A 80 45.60 7.17 11.70
N LYS A 81 45.17 7.56 10.48
CA LYS A 81 45.48 8.84 9.82
C LYS A 81 44.35 9.25 8.86
N ARG A 82 44.22 10.55 8.61
CA ARG A 82 43.29 11.08 7.59
C ARG A 82 43.72 10.60 6.20
N GLY A 83 42.78 10.21 5.35
CA GLY A 83 43.09 9.75 3.99
C GLY A 83 43.61 8.32 3.92
N VAL A 84 43.49 7.54 5.00
CA VAL A 84 43.70 6.09 5.01
C VAL A 84 42.35 5.39 5.06
N ALA A 85 42.17 4.33 4.28
CA ALA A 85 41.02 3.45 4.34
C ALA A 85 41.36 2.13 5.06
N VAL A 86 40.51 1.70 5.99
CA VAL A 86 40.64 0.40 6.67
C VAL A 86 40.07 -0.69 5.77
N VAL A 87 40.92 -1.65 5.39
CA VAL A 87 40.60 -2.78 4.52
C VAL A 87 40.64 -4.07 5.33
N THR A 88 39.71 -4.98 5.09
CA THR A 88 39.81 -6.37 5.55
C THR A 88 39.52 -7.32 4.40
N ALA A 89 40.02 -8.54 4.47
CA ALA A 89 39.74 -9.59 3.51
C ALA A 89 39.33 -10.90 4.18
N ALA A 90 38.73 -11.79 3.39
CA ALA A 90 38.50 -13.18 3.78
C ALA A 90 39.80 -13.87 4.23
N PRO A 91 39.74 -14.86 5.13
CA PRO A 91 40.91 -15.50 5.75
C PRO A 91 41.93 -16.08 4.76
N ASP A 92 41.48 -16.47 3.58
CA ASP A 92 42.27 -17.18 2.58
C ASP A 92 42.96 -16.24 1.57
N LEU A 93 42.70 -14.93 1.62
CA LEU A 93 43.38 -13.97 0.76
C LEU A 93 44.80 -13.71 1.30
N LEU A 94 45.82 -14.06 0.51
CA LEU A 94 47.23 -13.82 0.83
C LEU A 94 47.53 -12.32 0.99
N THR A 95 47.39 -11.83 2.22
CA THR A 95 47.51 -10.41 2.59
C THR A 95 48.96 -9.93 2.70
N TYR A 96 49.92 -10.85 2.72
CA TYR A 96 51.34 -10.57 2.93
C TYR A 96 52.14 -10.74 1.63
N GLY A 97 52.18 -9.69 0.79
CA GLY A 97 53.13 -9.70 -0.33
C GLY A 97 53.22 -8.46 -1.22
N PHE A 98 52.12 -7.84 -1.63
CA PHE A 98 52.15 -7.12 -2.92
C PHE A 98 51.74 -5.64 -2.97
N LEU A 99 51.41 -4.98 -1.84
CA LEU A 99 50.93 -3.59 -1.85
C LEU A 99 51.99 -2.56 -1.38
N SER A 100 53.24 -2.60 -1.87
CA SER A 100 54.25 -1.60 -1.47
C SER A 100 53.83 -0.17 -1.77
N ASP A 101 53.09 0.03 -2.86
CA ASP A 101 52.87 1.37 -3.43
C ASP A 101 51.64 2.09 -2.84
N VAL A 102 50.73 1.36 -2.18
CA VAL A 102 49.48 1.90 -1.60
C VAL A 102 49.44 1.81 -0.07
N ARG A 103 50.51 1.32 0.56
CA ARG A 103 50.65 1.15 2.02
C ARG A 103 50.44 2.42 2.83
N GLU A 104 50.67 3.60 2.24
CA GLU A 104 50.44 4.88 2.91
C GLU A 104 48.95 5.26 3.01
N ARG A 105 48.06 4.54 2.30
CA ARG A 105 46.65 4.89 2.10
C ARG A 105 45.68 3.75 2.43
N LEU A 106 46.17 2.54 2.62
CA LEU A 106 45.40 1.38 3.07
C LEU A 106 46.01 0.78 4.32
N GLU A 107 45.18 0.55 5.32
CA GLU A 107 45.56 -0.22 6.50
C GLU A 107 44.75 -1.51 6.53
N TRP A 108 45.46 -2.64 6.57
CA TRP A 108 44.84 -3.96 6.70
C TRP A 108 44.49 -4.21 8.17
N GLY A 109 43.21 -4.04 8.50
CA GLY A 109 42.67 -4.27 9.83
C GLY A 109 42.32 -5.74 10.02
N GLY A 110 43.25 -6.54 10.55
CA GLY A 110 43.14 -8.00 10.61
C GLY A 110 42.03 -8.62 11.48
N ASN A 111 41.02 -7.85 11.92
CA ASN A 111 39.79 -8.34 12.59
C ASN A 111 38.87 -7.17 13.02
N SER A 112 38.67 -6.13 12.20
CA SER A 112 37.73 -5.07 12.56
C SER A 112 36.30 -5.44 12.18
N ASP A 113 35.36 -5.34 13.12
CA ASP A 113 33.93 -5.49 12.86
C ASP A 113 33.38 -4.35 11.96
N VAL A 114 34.10 -3.23 11.86
CA VAL A 114 33.71 -2.07 11.03
C VAL A 114 34.88 -1.69 10.14
N VAL A 115 34.68 -1.72 8.83
CA VAL A 115 35.71 -1.45 7.81
C VAL A 115 35.19 -0.54 6.71
N GLU A 116 36.08 0.01 5.90
CA GLU A 116 35.68 0.86 4.78
C GLU A 116 35.59 0.06 3.49
N ILE A 117 36.50 -0.90 3.34
CA ILE A 117 36.55 -1.83 2.23
C ILE A 117 36.64 -3.25 2.78
N VAL A 118 35.79 -4.13 2.28
CA VAL A 118 35.94 -5.58 2.48
C VAL A 118 36.14 -6.26 1.13
N VAL A 119 37.07 -7.21 1.06
CA VAL A 119 37.34 -8.04 -0.12
C VAL A 119 37.09 -9.50 0.21
N ALA A 120 36.27 -10.18 -0.59
CA ALA A 120 35.83 -11.54 -0.30
C ALA A 120 35.47 -12.34 -1.54
N ASP A 121 35.63 -13.66 -1.49
CA ASP A 121 35.22 -14.58 -2.55
C ASP A 121 33.72 -14.94 -2.48
N SER A 122 33.09 -14.67 -1.34
CA SER A 122 31.73 -15.10 -1.00
C SER A 122 31.11 -14.20 0.06
N ILE A 123 29.77 -14.14 0.10
CA ILE A 123 29.03 -13.39 1.13
C ILE A 123 29.15 -14.07 2.50
N GLU A 124 29.29 -15.38 2.51
CA GLU A 124 29.50 -16.21 3.70
C GLU A 124 30.77 -15.80 4.47
N SER A 125 31.85 -15.51 3.75
CA SER A 125 33.15 -15.14 4.34
C SER A 125 33.14 -13.81 5.10
N ILE A 126 32.17 -12.93 4.83
CA ILE A 126 32.07 -11.58 5.40
C ILE A 126 31.00 -11.42 6.48
N ARG A 127 30.32 -12.51 6.88
CA ARG A 127 29.25 -12.50 7.89
C ARG A 127 29.68 -12.00 9.28
N ARG A 128 30.98 -11.96 9.56
CA ARG A 128 31.54 -11.47 10.84
C ARG A 128 31.66 -9.95 10.88
N ILE A 129 31.60 -9.29 9.74
CA ILE A 129 31.69 -7.83 9.64
C ILE A 129 30.32 -7.24 9.98
N ARG A 130 30.30 -6.18 10.78
CA ARG A 130 29.09 -5.42 11.15
C ARG A 130 28.83 -4.26 10.19
N ALA A 131 29.87 -3.68 9.59
CA ALA A 131 29.69 -2.62 8.61
C ALA A 131 30.87 -2.50 7.61
N ALA A 132 30.56 -2.34 6.32
CA ALA A 132 31.52 -2.07 5.25
C ALA A 132 30.94 -1.01 4.27
N ARG A 133 31.70 0.00 3.82
CA ARG A 133 31.17 0.98 2.84
C ARG A 133 31.21 0.41 1.42
N LEU A 134 32.33 -0.21 1.07
CA LEU A 134 32.55 -0.90 -0.18
C LEU A 134 32.73 -2.40 0.09
N VAL A 135 31.93 -3.21 -0.58
CA VAL A 135 32.08 -4.67 -0.61
C VAL A 135 32.60 -5.06 -2.00
N VAL A 136 33.75 -5.71 -2.05
CA VAL A 136 34.37 -6.23 -3.26
C VAL A 136 34.28 -7.74 -3.25
N LEU A 137 33.48 -8.30 -4.16
CA LEU A 137 33.36 -9.73 -4.34
C LEU A 137 34.22 -10.18 -5.54
N TYR A 138 34.90 -11.32 -5.45
CA TYR A 138 35.71 -11.86 -6.55
C TYR A 138 35.50 -13.37 -6.74
N GLY A 139 36.03 -13.93 -7.83
CA GLY A 139 35.87 -15.35 -8.18
C GLY A 139 35.00 -15.56 -9.42
N LYS A 140 34.48 -16.79 -9.63
CA LYS A 140 33.72 -17.17 -10.83
C LYS A 140 32.22 -17.30 -10.56
N GLY A 141 31.41 -16.51 -11.26
CA GLY A 141 29.95 -16.65 -11.33
C GLY A 141 29.17 -15.58 -10.56
N THR A 142 28.49 -14.69 -11.31
CA THR A 142 27.69 -13.58 -10.78
C THR A 142 26.28 -13.97 -10.32
N GLU A 143 25.77 -15.12 -10.79
CA GLU A 143 24.36 -15.50 -10.61
C GLU A 143 24.03 -15.88 -9.16
N ALA A 144 24.91 -16.61 -8.47
CA ALA A 144 24.73 -16.96 -7.06
C ALA A 144 24.78 -15.74 -6.12
N ILE A 145 25.56 -14.72 -6.50
CA ILE A 145 25.79 -13.51 -5.70
C ILE A 145 24.57 -12.58 -5.75
N SER A 146 23.89 -12.52 -6.90
CA SER A 146 22.77 -11.59 -7.12
C SER A 146 21.56 -11.86 -6.21
N ALA A 147 21.40 -13.09 -5.72
CA ALA A 147 20.29 -13.47 -4.84
C ALA A 147 20.39 -12.85 -3.43
N HIS A 148 21.57 -12.36 -3.02
CA HIS A 148 21.84 -11.96 -1.64
C HIS A 148 22.31 -10.50 -1.48
N ILE A 149 22.33 -9.70 -2.56
CA ILE A 149 22.84 -8.32 -2.54
C ILE A 149 22.11 -7.44 -1.52
N SER A 150 20.80 -7.61 -1.38
CA SER A 150 19.99 -6.77 -0.47
C SER A 150 20.31 -7.01 1.00
N HIS A 151 20.70 -8.23 1.38
CA HIS A 151 21.17 -8.52 2.73
C HIS A 151 22.45 -7.75 3.07
N LEU A 152 23.34 -7.50 2.09
CA LEU A 152 24.55 -6.70 2.34
C LEU A 152 24.24 -5.25 2.73
N ARG A 153 23.13 -4.69 2.23
CA ARG A 153 22.71 -3.33 2.61
C ARG A 153 22.19 -3.28 4.04
N GLU A 154 21.46 -4.30 4.45
CA GLU A 154 20.79 -4.37 5.75
C GLU A 154 21.75 -4.82 6.85
N GLU A 155 22.58 -5.82 6.58
CA GLU A 155 23.50 -6.43 7.54
C GLU A 155 24.84 -5.71 7.63
N LEU A 156 25.40 -5.26 6.50
CA LEU A 156 26.73 -4.62 6.45
C LEU A 156 26.67 -3.11 6.22
N LEU A 157 25.47 -2.52 6.11
CA LEU A 157 25.29 -1.10 5.82
C LEU A 157 26.01 -0.66 4.53
N ALA A 158 26.21 -1.60 3.58
CA ALA A 158 26.98 -1.41 2.36
C ALA A 158 26.49 -0.22 1.54
N GLN A 159 27.39 0.66 1.10
CA GLN A 159 27.06 1.80 0.23
C GLN A 159 27.27 1.48 -1.25
N CYS A 160 28.17 0.55 -1.55
CA CYS A 160 28.43 -0.01 -2.86
C CYS A 160 28.91 -1.45 -2.76
N VAL A 161 28.44 -2.30 -3.68
CA VAL A 161 28.90 -3.68 -3.86
C VAL A 161 29.37 -3.82 -5.30
N VAL A 162 30.60 -4.31 -5.48
CA VAL A 162 31.19 -4.59 -6.78
C VAL A 162 31.60 -6.05 -6.87
N TYR A 163 31.54 -6.61 -8.06
CA TYR A 163 32.04 -7.94 -8.37
C TYR A 163 33.14 -7.85 -9.43
N VAL A 164 34.22 -8.61 -9.25
CA VAL A 164 35.38 -8.65 -10.13
C VAL A 164 35.67 -10.09 -10.53
N ASP A 165 35.67 -10.38 -11.84
CA ASP A 165 35.88 -11.73 -12.38
C ASP A 165 37.38 -12.06 -12.47
N VAL A 166 37.98 -12.29 -11.30
CA VAL A 166 39.41 -12.56 -11.11
C VAL A 166 39.65 -13.58 -9.99
N ASP A 167 40.85 -14.15 -9.96
CA ASP A 167 41.33 -14.99 -8.87
C ASP A 167 41.84 -14.15 -7.67
N ASP A 168 42.25 -14.84 -6.61
CA ASP A 168 42.77 -14.28 -5.36
C ASP A 168 44.07 -13.49 -5.54
N ILE A 169 44.87 -13.80 -6.55
CA ILE A 169 46.09 -13.05 -6.87
C ILE A 169 45.72 -11.73 -7.54
N ARG A 170 44.91 -11.79 -8.60
CA ARG A 170 44.58 -10.63 -9.44
C ARG A 170 43.61 -9.66 -8.77
N ILE A 171 42.83 -10.07 -7.77
CA ILE A 171 41.97 -9.13 -7.03
C ILE A 171 42.79 -8.09 -6.25
N VAL A 172 43.97 -8.47 -5.78
CA VAL A 172 44.88 -7.55 -5.08
C VAL A 172 45.39 -6.49 -6.07
N ASP A 173 45.79 -6.92 -7.28
CA ASP A 173 46.23 -6.01 -8.34
C ASP A 173 45.08 -5.08 -8.80
N TRP A 174 43.86 -5.62 -8.93
CA TRP A 174 42.68 -4.82 -9.26
C TRP A 174 42.43 -3.73 -8.21
N LEU A 175 42.51 -4.09 -6.92
CA LEU A 175 42.32 -3.16 -5.83
C LEU A 175 43.41 -2.08 -5.81
N GLN A 176 44.66 -2.47 -6.03
CA GLN A 176 45.79 -1.55 -6.13
C GLN A 176 45.62 -0.55 -7.27
N SER A 177 45.33 -1.03 -8.48
CA SER A 177 45.14 -0.17 -9.65
C SER A 177 43.94 0.74 -9.48
N THR A 178 42.83 0.24 -8.90
CA THR A 178 41.62 1.04 -8.68
C THR A 178 41.88 2.17 -7.69
N ILE A 179 42.57 1.88 -6.59
CA ILE A 179 42.89 2.87 -5.57
C ILE A 179 43.94 3.87 -6.07
N SER A 180 44.94 3.40 -6.82
CA SER A 180 45.93 4.29 -7.45
C SER A 180 45.26 5.25 -8.43
N ALA A 181 44.36 4.75 -9.30
CA ALA A 181 43.58 5.59 -10.21
C ALA A 181 42.72 6.63 -9.46
N LEU A 182 42.03 6.23 -8.39
CA LEU A 182 41.25 7.15 -7.54
C LEU A 182 42.10 8.30 -6.97
N ILE A 183 43.31 7.98 -6.51
CA ILE A 183 44.17 8.91 -5.77
C ILE A 183 44.98 9.79 -6.72
N GLU A 184 45.70 9.17 -7.64
CA GLU A 184 46.65 9.85 -8.53
C GLU A 184 45.93 10.66 -9.60
N GLN A 185 44.89 10.09 -10.20
CA GLN A 185 44.15 10.74 -11.28
C GLN A 185 42.96 11.57 -10.76
N LYS A 186 42.64 11.48 -9.46
CA LYS A 186 41.54 12.22 -8.79
C LYS A 186 40.18 12.04 -9.50
N VAL A 187 39.95 10.85 -10.05
CA VAL A 187 38.72 10.50 -10.76
C VAL A 187 37.66 9.95 -9.81
N HIS A 188 36.41 9.83 -10.27
CA HIS A 188 35.36 9.21 -9.47
C HIS A 188 35.55 7.69 -9.41
N PHE A 189 34.97 7.02 -8.40
CA PHE A 189 35.07 5.55 -8.26
C PHE A 189 34.59 4.80 -9.49
N ALA A 190 33.51 5.27 -10.12
CA ALA A 190 33.03 4.74 -11.39
C ALA A 190 34.06 4.85 -12.53
N ASP A 191 34.81 5.95 -12.59
CA ASP A 191 35.80 6.19 -13.64
C ASP A 191 37.08 5.37 -13.38
N ALA A 192 37.48 5.19 -12.11
CA ALA A 192 38.60 4.34 -11.74
C ALA A 192 38.35 2.87 -12.11
N ILE A 193 37.15 2.34 -11.85
CA ILE A 193 36.76 0.98 -12.26
C ILE A 193 36.87 0.83 -13.78
N LYS A 194 36.39 1.82 -14.52
CA LYS A 194 36.42 1.81 -15.99
C LYS A 194 37.86 1.76 -16.51
N LEU A 195 38.72 2.65 -16.02
CA LEU A 195 40.13 2.71 -16.41
C LEU A 195 40.84 1.39 -16.12
N VAL A 196 40.67 0.83 -14.92
CA VAL A 196 41.30 -0.44 -14.55
C VAL A 196 40.82 -1.58 -15.45
N GLN A 197 39.52 -1.65 -15.77
CA GLN A 197 39.04 -2.67 -16.70
C GLN A 197 39.59 -2.45 -18.12
N GLU A 198 39.71 -1.21 -18.60
CA GLU A 198 40.28 -0.90 -19.91
C GLU A 198 41.77 -1.27 -20.01
N GLU A 199 42.54 -1.08 -18.93
CA GLU A 199 43.97 -1.40 -18.87
C GLU A 199 44.26 -2.89 -18.63
N SER A 200 43.51 -3.53 -17.73
CA SER A 200 43.77 -4.91 -17.28
C SER A 200 42.96 -5.98 -18.02
N GLY A 201 41.82 -5.60 -18.61
CA GLY A 201 40.82 -6.52 -19.15
C GLY A 201 39.99 -7.25 -18.09
N TRP A 202 40.15 -6.95 -16.79
CA TRP A 202 39.41 -7.63 -15.72
C TRP A 202 37.99 -7.12 -15.61
N ARG A 203 37.03 -8.03 -15.85
CA ARG A 203 35.62 -7.68 -15.86
C ARG A 203 35.14 -7.29 -14.46
N THR A 204 34.58 -6.08 -14.35
CA THR A 204 34.05 -5.51 -13.11
C THR A 204 32.58 -5.11 -13.30
N LEU A 205 31.72 -5.49 -12.34
CA LEU A 205 30.30 -5.14 -12.33
C LEU A 205 29.94 -4.44 -11.02
N VAL A 206 29.18 -3.34 -11.09
CA VAL A 206 28.61 -2.71 -9.90
C VAL A 206 27.26 -3.35 -9.61
N LEU A 207 27.23 -4.26 -8.65
CA LEU A 207 26.05 -5.04 -8.32
C LEU A 207 24.94 -4.21 -7.67
N SER A 208 25.30 -3.21 -6.86
CA SER A 208 24.38 -2.19 -6.34
C SER A 208 25.18 -1.02 -5.76
N SER A 209 24.65 0.20 -5.87
CA SER A 209 25.28 1.35 -5.22
C SER A 209 24.33 2.52 -4.98
N THR A 210 24.72 3.39 -4.04
CA THR A 210 24.18 4.75 -3.99
C THR A 210 24.85 5.64 -5.04
N GLN A 211 24.09 6.57 -5.63
CA GLN A 211 24.61 7.55 -6.59
C GLN A 211 25.72 8.42 -5.97
N SER A 212 25.55 8.81 -4.70
CA SER A 212 26.53 9.60 -3.97
C SER A 212 27.85 8.86 -3.76
N PHE A 213 27.84 7.54 -3.59
CA PHE A 213 29.07 6.79 -3.42
C PHE A 213 29.90 6.72 -4.70
N LEU A 214 29.28 6.37 -5.84
CA LEU A 214 29.98 6.21 -7.13
C LEU A 214 30.53 7.52 -7.69
N PHE A 215 29.83 8.63 -7.45
CA PHE A 215 30.11 9.90 -8.12
C PHE A 215 30.54 11.02 -7.17
N ALA A 216 30.69 10.78 -5.87
CA ALA A 216 31.41 11.72 -5.01
C ALA A 216 32.93 11.50 -5.16
N ARG A 217 33.69 12.60 -5.25
CA ARG A 217 35.16 12.58 -5.37
C ARG A 217 35.89 12.16 -4.07
N HIS A 218 35.15 11.94 -2.98
CA HIS A 218 35.70 11.88 -1.62
C HIS A 218 35.07 10.79 -0.73
N SER A 219 34.32 9.83 -1.31
CA SER A 219 33.47 8.92 -0.51
C SER A 219 34.27 7.99 0.41
N LEU A 220 35.42 7.47 -0.03
CA LEU A 220 36.22 6.48 0.72
C LEU A 220 37.26 7.09 1.68
N PHE A 221 37.90 8.21 1.32
CA PHE A 221 39.13 8.67 2.00
C PHE A 221 38.97 9.90 2.90
N ASP A 222 37.87 10.66 2.81
CA ASP A 222 37.73 11.99 3.44
C ASP A 222 36.82 12.02 4.69
N GLY A 223 36.74 10.90 5.41
CA GLY A 223 36.06 10.83 6.71
C GLY A 223 36.78 11.63 7.81
N PRO A 224 36.06 12.16 8.82
CA PRO A 224 36.68 12.88 9.92
C PRO A 224 37.68 11.98 10.67
N THR A 225 38.90 12.48 10.89
CA THR A 225 39.81 11.93 11.90
C THR A 225 39.23 12.24 13.27
N THR A 226 39.29 11.25 14.16
CA THR A 226 38.76 11.28 15.53
C THR A 226 39.13 12.57 16.30
N VAL A 227 38.24 12.96 17.23
CA VAL A 227 38.16 14.16 18.11
C VAL A 227 37.28 15.27 17.49
N GLU A 228 36.09 15.67 17.98
CA GLU A 228 35.47 15.68 19.31
C GLU A 228 33.93 15.82 19.13
N ARG A 229 33.13 14.81 19.45
CA ARG A 229 31.68 15.02 19.69
C ARG A 229 31.22 14.00 20.70
N ARG A 230 30.75 14.50 21.86
CA ARG A 230 30.30 13.74 23.03
C ARG A 230 29.58 12.45 22.62
N ILE A 231 30.20 11.33 22.98
CA ILE A 231 29.60 10.00 22.92
C ILE A 231 28.50 9.97 23.98
N SER A 232 27.23 9.94 23.54
CA SER A 232 26.19 9.27 24.31
C SER A 232 26.23 7.80 23.92
N SER A 233 26.60 6.95 24.87
CA SER A 233 26.58 5.49 24.75
C SER A 233 25.18 5.03 24.31
N VAL A 234 25.08 4.56 23.07
CA VAL A 234 23.96 3.72 22.63
C VAL A 234 24.58 2.39 22.26
N ASP A 235 24.41 1.41 23.16
CA ASP A 235 24.82 0.04 22.96
C ASP A 235 24.11 -0.54 21.74
N TYR A 236 24.90 -1.07 20.81
CA TYR A 236 24.41 -1.90 19.72
C TYR A 236 24.21 -3.33 20.23
N PRO A 237 23.11 -4.02 19.91
CA PRO A 237 22.86 -5.36 20.40
C PRO A 237 23.94 -6.34 19.89
N SER A 238 24.65 -6.95 20.82
CA SER A 238 25.53 -8.10 20.62
C SER A 238 24.70 -9.31 20.15
N ARG A 239 25.14 -9.97 19.07
CA ARG A 239 24.53 -11.21 18.58
C ARG A 239 24.72 -12.31 19.64
N ILE A 240 23.63 -13.00 19.94
CA ILE A 240 23.57 -14.20 20.78
C ILE A 240 24.25 -15.34 20.02
N GLU A 241 25.35 -15.87 20.56
CA GLU A 241 25.94 -17.14 20.12
C GLU A 241 24.96 -18.27 20.42
N GLN A 242 24.40 -18.90 19.38
CA GLN A 242 23.70 -20.17 19.51
C GLN A 242 24.68 -21.31 19.28
N SER A 243 24.97 -22.02 20.36
CA SER A 243 25.70 -23.28 20.42
C SER A 243 25.03 -24.38 19.59
N LEU A 244 25.81 -25.03 18.72
CA LEU A 244 25.49 -26.30 18.06
C LEU A 244 25.37 -27.45 19.09
N PRO A 245 24.56 -28.47 18.79
CA PRO A 245 24.90 -29.84 19.15
C PRO A 245 25.09 -30.76 17.94
N SER A 246 26.08 -31.63 18.12
CA SER A 246 26.68 -32.67 17.27
C SER A 246 25.75 -33.82 16.84
N ARG A 247 26.06 -34.39 15.64
CA ARG A 247 26.04 -35.80 15.13
C ARG A 247 24.87 -36.74 15.54
N ILE A 248 24.25 -37.56 14.67
CA ILE A 248 24.67 -38.82 13.96
C ILE A 248 23.42 -39.18 13.08
N GLY A 249 23.42 -39.82 11.90
CA GLY A 249 24.39 -40.57 11.12
C GLY A 249 23.76 -41.10 9.82
N ASP A 250 24.60 -41.77 9.03
CA ASP A 250 24.42 -42.29 7.67
C ASP A 250 23.17 -43.15 7.39
N VAL A 251 22.71 -43.17 6.13
CA VAL A 251 22.66 -44.38 5.26
C VAL A 251 22.46 -43.95 3.79
N SER A 252 23.19 -44.62 2.91
CA SER A 252 23.32 -44.47 1.45
C SER A 252 22.27 -45.29 0.63
N PRO A 253 22.25 -45.17 -0.72
CA PRO A 253 21.07 -45.36 -1.58
C PRO A 253 21.09 -46.64 -2.43
N SER A 254 19.95 -47.01 -3.03
CA SER A 254 19.86 -47.64 -4.37
C SER A 254 18.43 -48.04 -4.79
N ASP A 255 18.12 -47.74 -6.06
CA ASP A 255 17.37 -48.53 -7.07
C ASP A 255 15.87 -48.85 -6.93
N PHE A 256 15.08 -48.55 -7.98
CA PHE A 256 14.54 -49.54 -8.93
C PHE A 256 13.50 -48.91 -9.91
N SER A 257 13.92 -48.79 -11.18
CA SER A 257 13.23 -49.14 -12.44
C SER A 257 11.69 -49.06 -12.60
N SER A 258 11.29 -48.24 -13.58
CA SER A 258 10.47 -48.53 -14.78
C SER A 258 9.37 -49.61 -14.76
N HIS A 259 8.19 -49.26 -15.29
CA HIS A 259 7.49 -50.09 -16.28
C HIS A 259 6.69 -49.28 -17.31
N SER A 260 6.67 -49.85 -18.51
CA SER A 260 6.33 -49.30 -19.82
C SER A 260 5.09 -49.98 -20.41
N SER A 261 4.71 -49.53 -21.61
CA SER A 261 3.88 -50.18 -22.65
C SER A 261 2.38 -49.84 -22.60
N GLY A 262 1.67 -49.65 -23.72
CA GLY A 262 2.06 -49.68 -25.12
C GLY A 262 0.86 -49.95 -26.04
N ARG A 263 1.03 -49.56 -27.31
CA ARG A 263 0.44 -50.08 -28.57
C ARG A 263 -0.77 -49.39 -29.24
N ALA A 264 -0.56 -49.32 -30.55
CA ALA A 264 -1.33 -48.71 -31.62
C ALA A 264 -2.31 -49.68 -32.32
N GLY A 265 -3.15 -49.13 -33.20
CA GLY A 265 -3.85 -49.86 -34.27
C GLY A 265 -4.57 -48.91 -35.24
N ALA A 266 -4.38 -49.13 -36.54
CA ALA A 266 -4.90 -48.32 -37.65
C ALA A 266 -5.83 -49.14 -38.56
N HIS A 267 -6.82 -48.53 -39.24
CA HIS A 267 -7.18 -48.81 -40.67
C HIS A 267 -8.37 -47.97 -41.23
N ARG A 268 -8.09 -47.28 -42.36
CA ARG A 268 -8.79 -47.09 -43.67
C ARG A 268 -10.32 -46.80 -43.84
N ARG A 269 -10.55 -45.64 -44.49
CA ARG A 269 -11.30 -45.27 -45.74
C ARG A 269 -12.83 -45.51 -45.92
N SER A 270 -13.56 -44.39 -46.12
CA SER A 270 -14.50 -44.13 -47.24
C SER A 270 -15.04 -42.66 -47.20
N ALA A 271 -15.41 -42.09 -48.36
CA ALA A 271 -15.95 -40.72 -48.58
C ALA A 271 -16.89 -40.73 -49.82
N PRO A 272 -17.64 -39.65 -50.19
CA PRO A 272 -18.48 -38.66 -49.48
C PRO A 272 -19.94 -38.60 -50.10
N PRO A 273 -20.84 -37.59 -49.87
CA PRO A 273 -20.73 -36.26 -50.51
C PRO A 273 -21.29 -35.02 -49.72
N SER A 274 -20.67 -33.87 -50.02
CA SER A 274 -21.17 -32.49 -50.13
C SER A 274 -22.25 -31.90 -49.20
N THR A 275 -21.84 -30.87 -48.44
CA THR A 275 -22.56 -29.58 -48.41
C THR A 275 -21.59 -28.45 -48.06
N GLN A 276 -21.81 -27.30 -48.70
CA GLN A 276 -20.98 -26.10 -48.67
C GLN A 276 -20.83 -25.53 -47.25
N GLU A 277 -19.60 -25.32 -46.79
CA GLU A 277 -19.32 -24.42 -45.66
C GLU A 277 -18.30 -23.37 -46.04
N LEU A 278 -18.67 -22.13 -45.71
CA LEU A 278 -17.93 -20.90 -45.89
C LEU A 278 -16.54 -20.98 -45.23
N SER A 279 -15.56 -20.44 -45.96
CA SER A 279 -14.21 -20.19 -45.49
C SER A 279 -14.22 -19.46 -44.15
N ARG A 280 -13.97 -20.19 -43.07
CA ARG A 280 -13.55 -19.63 -41.77
C ARG A 280 -12.06 -19.87 -41.65
N ASP A 281 -11.30 -18.78 -41.74
CA ASP A 281 -9.91 -18.79 -41.28
C ASP A 281 -9.85 -19.30 -39.84
N PRO A 282 -8.85 -20.14 -39.48
CA PRO A 282 -8.70 -20.58 -38.11
C PRO A 282 -8.39 -19.37 -37.23
N ILE A 283 -9.34 -19.03 -36.35
CA ILE A 283 -9.17 -18.05 -35.28
C ILE A 283 -7.97 -18.52 -34.46
N LYS A 284 -6.83 -17.85 -34.64
CA LYS A 284 -5.67 -17.99 -33.75
C LYS A 284 -6.16 -17.77 -32.32
N PRO A 285 -5.81 -18.65 -31.36
CA PRO A 285 -6.13 -18.41 -29.96
C PRO A 285 -5.59 -17.04 -29.56
N ARG A 286 -6.48 -16.16 -29.06
CA ARG A 286 -6.11 -14.86 -28.50
C ARG A 286 -4.99 -15.11 -27.48
N GLY A 287 -3.78 -14.65 -27.81
CA GLY A 287 -2.64 -14.76 -26.92
C GLY A 287 -2.98 -14.11 -25.58
N ARG A 288 -2.66 -14.80 -24.48
CA ARG A 288 -2.73 -14.21 -23.13
C ARG A 288 -2.06 -12.84 -23.17
N VAL A 289 -2.82 -11.78 -22.92
CA VAL A 289 -2.31 -10.42 -22.80
C VAL A 289 -1.40 -10.38 -21.57
N ARG A 290 -0.10 -10.15 -21.80
CA ARG A 290 0.95 -10.20 -20.77
C ARG A 290 1.07 -8.84 -20.08
N PRO A 291 1.35 -8.77 -18.77
CA PRO A 291 1.55 -7.50 -18.05
C PRO A 291 2.76 -6.73 -18.62
N GLY A 292 2.60 -5.42 -18.85
CA GLY A 292 3.72 -4.53 -19.18
C GLY A 292 4.55 -4.19 -17.94
N PRO A 293 5.78 -3.66 -18.08
CA PRO A 293 6.60 -3.27 -16.93
C PRO A 293 5.92 -2.13 -16.13
N PRO A 294 6.03 -2.13 -14.80
CA PRO A 294 5.49 -1.04 -13.97
C PRO A 294 6.19 0.28 -14.29
N VAL A 295 5.40 1.32 -14.60
CA VAL A 295 5.87 2.67 -14.89
C VAL A 295 5.42 3.59 -13.75
N GLU A 296 6.35 4.35 -13.17
CA GLU A 296 5.98 5.40 -12.21
C GLU A 296 5.33 6.56 -12.97
N ARG A 297 4.09 6.91 -12.61
CA ARG A 297 3.34 8.02 -13.20
C ARG A 297 2.92 9.02 -12.16
N ILE A 298 2.50 10.19 -12.60
CA ILE A 298 1.93 11.26 -11.77
C ILE A 298 0.73 11.86 -12.49
N LEU A 299 -0.25 12.33 -11.72
CA LEU A 299 -1.31 13.19 -12.23
C LEU A 299 -0.77 14.61 -12.36
N ASN A 300 -0.98 15.21 -13.52
CA ASN A 300 -0.46 16.53 -13.84
C ASN A 300 -1.59 17.44 -14.33
N ALA A 301 -1.54 18.71 -13.91
CA ALA A 301 -2.31 19.79 -14.51
C ALA A 301 -1.39 20.87 -15.11
N ARG A 302 -1.80 21.48 -16.21
CA ARG A 302 -1.19 22.69 -16.79
C ARG A 302 -2.27 23.68 -17.18
N ALA A 303 -2.13 24.93 -16.78
CA ALA A 303 -2.96 26.00 -17.28
C ALA A 303 -2.27 26.67 -18.48
N ARG A 304 -3.00 26.97 -19.55
CA ARG A 304 -2.46 27.65 -20.73
C ARG A 304 -3.45 28.63 -21.35
N ARG A 305 -2.93 29.62 -22.06
CA ARG A 305 -3.68 30.49 -22.97
C ARG A 305 -3.10 30.38 -24.37
N GLY A 306 -3.85 29.75 -25.27
CA GLY A 306 -3.32 29.34 -26.57
C GLY A 306 -2.17 28.34 -26.40
N ARG A 307 -0.96 28.73 -26.84
CA ARG A 307 0.27 27.91 -26.73
C ARG A 307 1.14 28.23 -25.50
N HIS A 308 0.78 29.26 -24.73
CA HIS A 308 1.59 29.72 -23.60
C HIS A 308 1.09 29.10 -22.30
N GLU A 309 1.96 28.42 -21.58
CA GLU A 309 1.70 27.92 -20.23
C GLU A 309 1.66 29.09 -19.24
N LEU A 310 0.70 29.05 -18.32
CA LEU A 310 0.45 30.07 -17.33
C LEU A 310 0.92 29.58 -15.96
N GLN A 311 1.66 30.42 -15.25
CA GLN A 311 2.00 30.23 -13.84
C GLN A 311 1.10 31.07 -12.92
N ILE A 312 0.47 32.10 -13.48
CA ILE A 312 -0.39 33.06 -12.80
C ILE A 312 -1.75 33.04 -13.50
N TRP A 313 -2.83 33.04 -12.72
CA TRP A 313 -4.17 33.07 -13.28
C TRP A 313 -4.47 34.45 -13.87
N PRO A 314 -4.95 34.53 -15.13
CA PRO A 314 -5.15 35.81 -15.78
C PRO A 314 -6.37 36.53 -15.21
N ILE A 315 -6.33 37.86 -15.27
CA ILE A 315 -7.45 38.72 -14.86
C ILE A 315 -8.63 38.60 -15.85
N GLU A 316 -8.33 38.34 -17.12
CA GLU A 316 -9.32 38.25 -18.20
C GLU A 316 -8.91 37.25 -19.29
N GLY A 317 -9.91 36.80 -20.06
CA GLY A 317 -9.74 35.87 -21.18
C GLY A 317 -9.85 34.41 -20.77
N SER A 318 -9.85 33.49 -21.74
CA SER A 318 -9.97 32.06 -21.47
C SER A 318 -8.63 31.42 -21.06
N VAL A 319 -8.74 30.44 -20.16
CA VAL A 319 -7.68 29.55 -19.69
C VAL A 319 -8.12 28.13 -20.00
N ASP A 320 -7.24 27.40 -20.68
CA ASP A 320 -7.40 25.96 -20.85
C ASP A 320 -6.59 25.26 -19.77
N ILE A 321 -7.23 24.35 -19.06
CA ILE A 321 -6.63 23.50 -18.04
C ILE A 321 -6.50 22.09 -18.62
N ASP A 322 -5.26 21.69 -18.89
CA ASP A 322 -4.91 20.39 -19.42
C ASP A 322 -4.58 19.44 -18.27
N ILE A 323 -5.35 18.35 -18.14
CA ILE A 323 -5.12 17.26 -17.19
C ILE A 323 -4.61 16.04 -17.93
N ASP A 324 -3.52 15.44 -17.45
CA ASP A 324 -2.96 14.20 -17.97
C ASP A 324 -2.26 13.37 -16.89
N ILE A 325 -2.21 12.07 -17.09
CA ILE A 325 -1.40 11.13 -16.31
C ILE A 325 -0.12 10.89 -17.10
N ARG A 326 1.04 11.22 -16.55
CA ARG A 326 2.32 11.15 -17.27
C ARG A 326 3.35 10.31 -16.54
N VAL A 327 4.25 9.72 -17.32
CA VAL A 327 5.43 9.03 -16.82
C VAL A 327 6.31 10.01 -16.06
N LYS A 328 6.60 9.69 -14.80
CA LYS A 328 7.50 10.46 -13.94
C LYS A 328 8.92 10.37 -14.50
N SER A 329 9.53 11.51 -14.80
CA SER A 329 10.87 11.57 -15.37
C SER A 329 11.72 12.62 -14.65
N PRO A 330 12.90 12.26 -14.14
CA PRO A 330 13.83 13.22 -13.53
C PRO A 330 14.22 14.39 -14.46
N LEU A 331 14.09 14.22 -15.78
CA LEU A 331 14.40 15.26 -16.78
C LEU A 331 13.32 16.33 -16.90
N ARG A 332 12.05 15.97 -16.66
CA ARG A 332 10.90 16.88 -16.80
C ARG A 332 10.44 17.43 -15.47
N ASP A 333 10.40 16.54 -14.49
CA ASP A 333 9.85 16.81 -13.18
C ASP A 333 10.95 17.31 -12.21
N GLY A 334 12.22 17.19 -12.61
CA GLY A 334 13.35 17.52 -11.76
C GLY A 334 13.53 16.53 -10.61
N GLN A 335 14.67 16.60 -9.93
CA GLN A 335 14.97 15.72 -8.79
C GLN A 335 14.10 15.98 -7.54
N ARG A 336 13.29 17.05 -7.55
CA ARG A 336 12.49 17.53 -6.41
C ARG A 336 10.98 17.46 -6.63
N ASP A 337 10.49 16.81 -7.70
CA ASP A 337 9.05 16.61 -7.84
C ASP A 337 8.52 15.67 -6.76
N ASP A 338 7.93 16.30 -5.76
CA ASP A 338 7.30 15.71 -4.60
C ASP A 338 5.85 15.29 -4.86
N ARG A 339 5.33 15.49 -6.08
CA ARG A 339 4.01 14.98 -6.46
C ARG A 339 3.96 13.48 -6.23
N PRO A 340 2.92 13.00 -5.53
CA PRO A 340 2.77 11.60 -5.23
C PRO A 340 2.49 10.82 -6.53
N LEU A 341 2.91 9.55 -6.53
CA LEU A 341 2.71 8.68 -7.69
C LEU A 341 1.21 8.52 -7.97
N PHE A 342 0.84 8.67 -9.25
CA PHE A 342 -0.43 8.21 -9.76
C PHE A 342 -0.52 6.70 -9.50
N PRO A 343 -1.67 6.21 -9.03
CA PRO A 343 -1.73 4.85 -8.61
C PRO A 343 -2.03 3.88 -9.76
N ASP A 344 -1.04 3.73 -10.61
CA ASP A 344 -1.08 2.95 -11.86
C ASP A 344 -1.32 1.45 -11.61
N ASP A 345 -0.94 0.97 -10.43
CA ASP A 345 -1.16 -0.39 -9.96
C ASP A 345 -2.63 -0.73 -9.73
N ARG A 346 -3.53 0.26 -9.73
CA ARG A 346 -4.97 0.12 -9.42
C ARG A 346 -5.86 0.14 -10.64
N VAL A 347 -5.28 0.41 -11.79
CA VAL A 347 -5.99 0.43 -13.05
C VAL A 347 -6.13 -1.02 -13.51
N GLU A 348 -7.36 -1.51 -13.64
CA GLU A 348 -7.58 -2.87 -14.14
C GLU A 348 -7.39 -2.93 -15.65
N TRP A 349 -6.29 -3.53 -16.08
CA TRP A 349 -5.90 -3.59 -17.48
C TRP A 349 -6.44 -4.84 -18.18
N ALA A 350 -7.61 -4.74 -18.83
CA ALA A 350 -8.08 -5.79 -19.75
C ALA A 350 -7.28 -5.78 -21.08
N GLU A 351 -6.86 -4.60 -21.54
CA GLU A 351 -6.20 -4.37 -22.82
C GLU A 351 -4.88 -3.57 -22.65
N ASN A 352 -4.30 -3.11 -23.76
CA ASN A 352 -3.08 -2.29 -23.78
C ASN A 352 -3.32 -0.82 -23.39
N SER A 353 -4.58 -0.38 -23.42
CA SER A 353 -5.03 0.90 -22.87
C SER A 353 -6.22 0.70 -21.95
N LYS A 354 -6.49 1.70 -21.13
CA LYS A 354 -7.67 1.79 -20.27
C LYS A 354 -8.27 3.19 -20.42
N LEU A 355 -9.59 3.25 -20.51
CA LEU A 355 -10.33 4.51 -20.44
C LEU A 355 -10.62 4.83 -18.97
N LEU A 356 -10.09 5.95 -18.50
CA LEU A 356 -10.41 6.56 -17.22
C LEU A 356 -11.26 7.81 -17.47
N GLN A 357 -11.95 8.28 -16.45
CA GLN A 357 -12.64 9.57 -16.51
C GLN A 357 -11.96 10.57 -15.58
N VAL A 358 -11.96 11.82 -16.02
CA VAL A 358 -11.64 12.98 -15.17
C VAL A 358 -12.87 13.87 -15.11
N HIS A 359 -13.30 14.15 -13.87
CA HIS A 359 -14.43 15.01 -13.58
C HIS A 359 -13.92 16.30 -12.97
N LEU A 360 -14.25 17.42 -13.60
CA LEU A 360 -14.04 18.77 -13.09
C LEU A 360 -15.28 19.18 -12.29
N LEU A 361 -15.04 19.51 -11.03
CA LEU A 361 -16.04 19.93 -10.06
C LEU A 361 -15.74 21.35 -9.58
N GLU A 362 -16.77 22.19 -9.56
CA GLU A 362 -16.70 23.59 -9.18
C GLU A 362 -18.00 23.96 -8.46
N PHE A 363 -17.88 24.72 -7.36
CA PHE A 363 -19.04 25.05 -6.55
C PHE A 363 -20.04 25.91 -7.35
N GLY A 364 -21.30 25.47 -7.40
CA GLY A 364 -22.36 26.16 -8.14
C GLY A 364 -22.39 25.87 -9.64
N CYS A 365 -21.60 24.92 -10.13
CA CYS A 365 -21.59 24.48 -11.54
C CYS A 365 -21.87 22.98 -11.65
N ASP A 366 -22.46 22.57 -12.77
CA ASP A 366 -22.61 21.16 -13.10
C ASP A 366 -21.23 20.52 -13.39
N PRO A 367 -21.00 19.25 -13.01
CA PRO A 367 -19.76 18.55 -13.31
C PRO A 367 -19.47 18.47 -14.81
N GLU A 368 -18.21 18.72 -15.19
CA GLU A 368 -17.75 18.51 -16.55
C GLU A 368 -16.86 17.25 -16.59
N SER A 369 -17.19 16.27 -17.42
CA SER A 369 -16.48 14.99 -17.48
C SER A 369 -15.76 14.82 -18.83
N ARG A 370 -14.53 14.33 -18.80
CA ARG A 370 -13.73 14.01 -19.99
C ARG A 370 -13.07 12.64 -19.83
N VAL A 371 -12.83 11.97 -20.96
CA VAL A 371 -12.17 10.67 -20.99
C VAL A 371 -10.66 10.85 -21.13
N LEU A 372 -9.90 10.11 -20.35
CA LEU A 372 -8.45 9.94 -20.45
C LEU A 372 -8.15 8.51 -20.88
N GLU A 373 -7.55 8.33 -22.05
CA GLU A 373 -7.03 7.02 -22.45
C GLU A 373 -5.63 6.88 -21.89
N LEU A 374 -5.47 5.99 -20.91
CA LEU A 374 -4.20 5.66 -20.29
C LEU A 374 -3.62 4.42 -20.95
N SER A 375 -2.43 4.52 -21.53
CA SER A 375 -1.72 3.36 -22.10
C SER A 375 -0.93 2.61 -21.02
N ARG A 376 -0.63 1.32 -21.21
CA ARG A 376 0.14 0.53 -20.21
C ARG A 376 1.55 1.03 -19.92
N THR A 377 2.22 1.70 -20.87
CA THR A 377 3.64 2.09 -20.73
C THR A 377 3.92 3.57 -20.94
N GLY A 378 2.95 4.37 -21.37
CA GLY A 378 3.13 5.77 -21.71
C GLY A 378 2.24 6.72 -20.91
N ASN A 379 2.25 7.98 -21.33
CA ASN A 379 1.29 8.97 -20.82
C ASN A 379 -0.13 8.60 -21.24
N SER A 380 -1.11 9.19 -20.56
CA SER A 380 -2.47 9.25 -21.05
C SER A 380 -2.62 10.26 -22.19
N THR A 381 -3.76 10.25 -22.86
CA THR A 381 -4.27 11.44 -23.56
C THR A 381 -4.45 12.61 -22.60
N THR A 382 -4.63 13.82 -23.13
CA THR A 382 -4.89 15.03 -22.33
C THR A 382 -6.38 15.35 -22.37
N ALA A 383 -6.97 15.57 -21.20
CA ALA A 383 -8.29 16.14 -21.05
C ALA A 383 -8.17 17.64 -20.83
N THR A 384 -8.80 18.44 -21.68
CA THR A 384 -8.78 19.90 -21.59
C THR A 384 -10.12 20.43 -21.10
N PHE A 385 -10.07 21.33 -20.13
CA PHE A 385 -11.21 22.07 -19.60
C PHE A 385 -11.00 23.56 -19.82
N THR A 386 -11.95 24.25 -20.43
CA THR A 386 -11.84 25.70 -20.65
C THR A 386 -12.59 26.44 -19.56
N ARG A 387 -11.96 27.48 -19.00
CA ARG A 387 -12.53 28.40 -18.03
C ARG A 387 -12.22 29.84 -18.44
N TYR A 388 -13.06 30.77 -18.01
CA TYR A 388 -12.80 32.21 -18.21
C TYR A 388 -12.14 32.78 -16.95
N GLY A 389 -11.05 33.51 -17.13
CA GLY A 389 -10.52 34.42 -16.13
C GLY A 389 -11.56 35.50 -15.83
N GLY A 390 -11.76 35.80 -14.54
CA GLY A 390 -12.77 36.75 -14.06
C GLY A 390 -12.50 37.20 -12.63
N MET A 391 -13.37 38.04 -12.05
CA MET A 391 -13.19 38.59 -10.71
C MET A 391 -13.65 37.59 -9.63
N GLY A 392 -12.82 36.62 -9.28
CA GLY A 392 -13.11 35.69 -8.18
C GLY A 392 -12.01 34.66 -7.96
N SER A 393 -11.93 34.13 -6.75
CA SER A 393 -11.06 32.99 -6.45
C SER A 393 -11.50 31.78 -7.26
N VAL A 394 -10.53 31.05 -7.81
CA VAL A 394 -10.70 29.80 -8.54
C VAL A 394 -10.41 28.67 -7.58
N ASP A 395 -11.37 27.76 -7.42
CA ASP A 395 -11.24 26.57 -6.59
C ASP A 395 -11.89 25.38 -7.30
N LEU A 396 -11.06 24.60 -7.98
CA LEU A 396 -11.48 23.50 -8.84
C LEU A 396 -11.01 22.18 -8.24
N ARG A 397 -11.85 21.15 -8.32
CA ARG A 397 -11.46 19.76 -8.03
C ARG A 397 -11.48 18.92 -9.29
N PHE A 398 -10.44 18.12 -9.46
CA PHE A 398 -10.35 17.06 -10.46
C PHE A 398 -10.47 15.71 -9.74
N LEU A 399 -11.46 14.91 -10.12
CA LEU A 399 -11.63 13.54 -9.64
C LEU A 399 -11.30 12.58 -10.78
N ILE A 400 -10.38 11.65 -10.55
CA ILE A 400 -10.04 10.58 -11.50
C ILE A 400 -10.74 9.29 -11.06
N SER A 401 -11.46 8.68 -11.99
CA SER A 401 -12.25 7.46 -11.75
C SER A 401 -12.04 6.37 -12.83
N ASP A 402 -12.31 5.13 -12.43
CA ASP A 402 -12.47 3.96 -13.29
C ASP A 402 -13.89 3.40 -13.05
N GLY A 403 -14.86 3.84 -13.86
CA GLY A 403 -16.28 3.61 -13.58
C GLY A 403 -16.68 4.20 -12.22
N ALA A 404 -17.50 3.48 -11.44
CA ALA A 404 -17.88 3.84 -10.08
C ALA A 404 -16.76 3.65 -9.03
N GLN A 405 -15.50 3.83 -9.39
CA GLN A 405 -14.36 3.75 -8.48
C GLN A 405 -13.51 5.02 -8.54
N ILE A 406 -13.39 5.72 -7.41
CA ILE A 406 -12.52 6.89 -7.26
C ILE A 406 -11.08 6.39 -7.05
N LEU A 407 -10.14 6.90 -7.85
CA LEU A 407 -8.73 6.56 -7.77
C LEU A 407 -7.91 7.66 -7.09
N GLN A 408 -8.16 8.92 -7.48
CA GLN A 408 -7.38 10.06 -7.02
C GLN A 408 -8.21 11.35 -7.14
N THR A 409 -8.03 12.27 -6.20
CA THR A 409 -8.55 13.64 -6.31
C THR A 409 -7.41 14.65 -6.25
N ALA A 410 -7.56 15.74 -6.97
CA ALA A 410 -6.62 16.85 -7.00
C ALA A 410 -7.36 18.20 -7.01
N ARG A 411 -6.67 19.25 -6.58
CA ARG A 411 -7.20 20.61 -6.51
C ARG A 411 -6.35 21.56 -7.32
N LEU A 412 -7.01 22.53 -7.96
CA LEU A 412 -6.38 23.71 -8.54
C LEU A 412 -6.99 24.93 -7.87
N GLN A 413 -6.14 25.70 -7.19
CA GLN A 413 -6.52 26.91 -6.48
C GLN A 413 -5.73 28.12 -6.99
N SER A 414 -6.41 29.24 -7.18
CA SER A 414 -5.80 30.50 -7.59
C SER A 414 -6.74 31.67 -7.34
N ALA A 415 -6.27 32.89 -7.54
CA ALA A 415 -7.11 34.06 -7.77
C ALA A 415 -6.55 34.90 -8.93
N PRO A 416 -7.27 35.90 -9.45
CA PRO A 416 -6.82 36.74 -10.56
C PRO A 416 -5.52 37.46 -10.21
N GLY A 417 -4.48 37.25 -11.01
CA GLY A 417 -3.13 37.78 -10.75
C GLY A 417 -2.32 37.00 -9.71
N GLU A 418 -2.87 35.93 -9.13
CA GLU A 418 -2.16 35.05 -8.20
C GLU A 418 -1.61 33.79 -8.87
N SER A 419 -0.68 33.13 -8.17
CA SER A 419 -0.06 31.90 -8.65
C SER A 419 -1.06 30.74 -8.69
N ILE A 420 -0.95 29.92 -9.74
CA ILE A 420 -1.77 28.72 -9.90
C ILE A 420 -1.18 27.60 -9.04
N HIS A 421 -1.95 27.13 -8.07
CA HIS A 421 -1.55 26.05 -7.17
C HIS A 421 -2.30 24.77 -7.50
N PHE A 422 -1.61 23.79 -8.08
CA PHE A 422 -2.13 22.44 -8.29
C PHE A 422 -1.51 21.47 -7.29
N PHE A 423 -2.33 20.70 -6.59
CA PHE A 423 -1.87 19.68 -5.66
C PHE A 423 -2.80 18.48 -5.61
N ILE A 424 -2.26 17.33 -5.24
CA ILE A 424 -3.03 16.11 -5.02
C ILE A 424 -3.70 16.20 -3.64
N GLU A 425 -5.01 16.02 -3.62
CA GLU A 425 -5.83 16.13 -2.41
C GLU A 425 -5.94 14.76 -1.72
N ASN A 426 -6.23 13.70 -2.47
CA ASN A 426 -6.35 12.36 -1.94
C ASN A 426 -5.95 11.30 -2.98
N ILE A 427 -5.42 10.17 -2.49
CA ILE A 427 -5.12 8.97 -3.28
C ILE A 427 -5.83 7.80 -2.60
N VAL A 428 -6.84 7.25 -3.27
CA VAL A 428 -7.63 6.12 -2.75
C VAL A 428 -6.89 4.84 -3.08
N THR A 429 -6.15 4.30 -2.12
CA THR A 429 -5.34 3.10 -2.34
C THR A 429 -6.11 1.86 -1.96
N PRO A 430 -6.53 1.00 -2.89
CA PRO A 430 -6.74 -0.37 -2.54
C PRO A 430 -5.42 -1.08 -2.35
N VAL A 431 -5.49 -2.05 -1.44
CA VAL A 431 -4.41 -2.98 -1.20
C VAL A 431 -4.39 -4.05 -2.32
N ASP A 432 -5.53 -4.21 -3.02
CA ASP A 432 -5.74 -5.15 -4.11
C ASP A 432 -5.74 -4.49 -5.51
N ARG A 433 -5.27 -5.22 -6.52
CA ARG A 433 -5.33 -4.84 -7.94
C ARG A 433 -6.61 -5.27 -8.66
N THR A 434 -7.30 -6.31 -8.17
CA THR A 434 -8.55 -6.80 -8.81
C THR A 434 -9.73 -6.57 -7.87
N LYS A 435 -10.60 -5.62 -8.20
CA LYS A 435 -11.76 -5.24 -7.41
C LYS A 435 -13.05 -5.82 -7.95
N ALA A 436 -13.99 -6.07 -7.04
CA ALA A 436 -15.38 -6.16 -7.46
C ALA A 436 -15.87 -4.76 -7.86
N SER A 437 -16.57 -4.67 -8.99
CA SER A 437 -17.15 -3.40 -9.46
C SER A 437 -18.09 -2.82 -8.40
N PHE A 438 -17.99 -1.52 -8.18
CA PHE A 438 -18.93 -0.79 -7.36
C PHE A 438 -20.15 -0.39 -8.20
N ASP A 439 -21.31 -0.29 -7.55
CA ASP A 439 -22.52 0.24 -8.17
C ASP A 439 -22.55 1.78 -8.11
N VAL A 440 -21.88 2.36 -7.10
CA VAL A 440 -21.76 3.81 -6.93
C VAL A 440 -20.54 4.15 -6.09
N ALA A 441 -19.91 5.28 -6.41
CA ALA A 441 -18.84 5.89 -5.64
C ALA A 441 -19.27 7.25 -5.09
N LEU A 442 -18.94 7.54 -3.83
CA LEU A 442 -19.24 8.81 -3.18
C LEU A 442 -17.96 9.46 -2.67
N LEU A 443 -17.76 10.74 -2.99
CA LEU A 443 -16.80 11.62 -2.33
C LEU A 443 -17.58 12.61 -1.45
N VAL A 444 -17.44 12.49 -0.14
CA VAL A 444 -18.03 13.43 0.84
C VAL A 444 -16.92 14.24 1.48
N ASN A 445 -17.06 15.56 1.45
CA ASN A 445 -16.00 16.49 1.88
C ASN A 445 -16.55 17.89 2.17
N ASP A 446 -15.79 18.66 2.95
CA ASP A 446 -16.18 20.01 3.40
C ASP A 446 -15.23 21.09 2.86
N SER A 447 -14.59 20.84 1.72
CA SER A 447 -13.45 21.65 1.28
C SER A 447 -13.64 22.37 -0.05
N LEU A 448 -14.50 21.92 -0.96
CA LEU A 448 -14.71 22.62 -2.24
C LEU A 448 -15.58 23.85 -2.03
N GLY A 449 -15.06 25.05 -2.35
CA GLY A 449 -15.77 26.30 -2.06
C GLY A 449 -16.00 26.55 -0.56
N LYS A 450 -15.31 25.81 0.32
CA LYS A 450 -15.53 25.77 1.78
C LYS A 450 -16.98 25.41 2.15
N GLN A 451 -17.60 24.54 1.37
CA GLN A 451 -18.95 24.03 1.62
C GLN A 451 -18.91 22.50 1.67
N PRO A 452 -19.70 21.87 2.56
CA PRO A 452 -19.93 20.43 2.47
C PRO A 452 -20.54 20.06 1.13
N SER A 453 -20.14 18.92 0.61
CA SER A 453 -20.59 18.44 -0.69
C SER A 453 -20.47 16.94 -0.78
N VAL A 454 -21.36 16.36 -1.57
CA VAL A 454 -21.22 15.00 -2.08
C VAL A 454 -21.03 15.06 -3.58
N THR A 455 -20.00 14.37 -4.06
CA THR A 455 -19.89 14.00 -5.47
C THR A 455 -20.23 12.52 -5.58
N ILE A 456 -21.14 12.18 -6.48
CA ILE A 456 -21.57 10.80 -6.74
C ILE A 456 -21.11 10.43 -8.14
N ILE A 457 -20.46 9.28 -8.27
CA ILE A 457 -20.13 8.65 -9.56
C ILE A 457 -21.02 7.41 -9.71
N SER A 458 -21.89 7.40 -10.71
CA SER A 458 -22.76 6.26 -11.02
C SER A 458 -21.98 5.06 -11.56
N ASP A 459 -22.65 3.91 -11.66
CA ASP A 459 -22.18 2.71 -12.37
C ASP A 459 -21.79 2.98 -13.83
N THR A 460 -22.48 3.91 -14.50
CA THR A 460 -22.17 4.38 -15.85
C THR A 460 -20.97 5.33 -15.92
N GLY A 461 -20.46 5.79 -14.77
CA GLY A 461 -19.37 6.75 -14.67
C GLY A 461 -19.81 8.22 -14.79
N ASP A 462 -21.09 8.52 -14.65
CA ASP A 462 -21.59 9.90 -14.67
C ASP A 462 -21.36 10.56 -13.30
N ALA A 463 -20.85 11.79 -13.31
CA ALA A 463 -20.61 12.56 -12.10
C ALA A 463 -21.77 13.51 -11.78
N ILE A 464 -22.24 13.46 -10.54
CA ILE A 464 -23.24 14.35 -9.98
C ILE A 464 -22.62 15.07 -8.79
N PHE A 465 -22.68 16.40 -8.77
CA PHE A 465 -22.20 17.21 -7.66
C PHE A 465 -23.38 17.85 -6.94
N TYR A 466 -23.42 17.68 -5.63
CA TYR A 466 -24.48 18.23 -4.79
C TYR A 466 -23.88 18.91 -3.56
N PRO A 467 -24.07 20.23 -3.38
CA PRO A 467 -23.67 20.91 -2.16
C PRO A 467 -24.60 20.47 -1.03
N LEU A 468 -23.99 19.96 0.04
CA LEU A 468 -24.68 19.67 1.28
C LEU A 468 -24.45 20.89 2.16
N SER A 469 -25.48 21.65 2.49
CA SER A 469 -25.25 22.81 3.37
C SER A 469 -24.61 22.36 4.70
N GLU A 470 -23.83 23.24 5.36
CA GLU A 470 -23.11 22.94 6.61
C GLU A 470 -24.01 22.33 7.69
N THR A 471 -25.30 22.67 7.68
CA THR A 471 -26.29 22.11 8.58
C THR A 471 -26.79 20.73 8.16
N ASP A 472 -26.97 20.40 6.88
CA ASP A 472 -27.73 19.19 6.49
C ASP A 472 -26.97 17.89 6.76
N THR A 473 -25.68 17.82 6.42
CA THR A 473 -24.88 16.61 6.67
C THR A 473 -24.55 16.46 8.15
N ALA A 474 -24.18 17.56 8.81
CA ALA A 474 -23.91 17.58 10.24
C ALA A 474 -25.16 17.18 11.03
N THR A 475 -26.33 17.71 10.67
CA THR A 475 -27.62 17.37 11.29
C THR A 475 -28.02 15.92 10.99
N ALA A 476 -27.88 15.45 9.75
CA ALA A 476 -28.17 14.05 9.41
C ALA A 476 -27.26 13.09 10.21
N ARG A 477 -25.96 13.41 10.28
CA ARG A 477 -24.99 12.70 11.12
C ARG A 477 -25.39 12.72 12.59
N GLU A 478 -25.64 13.89 13.17
CA GLU A 478 -25.99 14.06 14.58
C GLU A 478 -27.27 13.30 14.92
N HIS A 479 -28.32 13.46 14.11
CA HIS A 479 -29.59 12.77 14.32
C HIS A 479 -29.47 11.24 14.22
N LEU A 480 -28.71 10.71 13.26
CA LEU A 480 -28.52 9.26 13.12
C LEU A 480 -27.64 8.69 14.24
N LEU A 481 -26.57 9.42 14.61
CA LEU A 481 -25.71 9.03 15.74
C LEU A 481 -26.45 9.10 17.07
N GLN A 482 -27.31 10.09 17.28
CA GLN A 482 -28.12 10.22 18.48
C GLN A 482 -29.11 9.06 18.60
N VAL A 483 -29.83 8.72 17.53
CA VAL A 483 -30.75 7.57 17.51
C VAL A 483 -29.98 6.27 17.80
N LEU A 484 -28.81 6.09 17.21
CA LEU A 484 -27.96 4.93 17.46
C LEU A 484 -27.40 4.88 18.89
N GLU A 485 -27.01 6.03 19.44
CA GLU A 485 -26.51 6.18 20.81
C GLU A 485 -27.60 5.85 21.83
N GLU A 486 -28.83 6.33 21.61
CA GLU A 486 -29.99 6.03 22.45
C GLU A 486 -30.19 4.52 22.59
N ALA A 487 -30.06 3.78 21.49
CA ALA A 487 -30.24 2.34 21.50
C ALA A 487 -29.12 1.55 22.16
N ILE A 488 -27.87 2.01 22.03
CA ILE A 488 -26.73 1.29 22.59
C ILE A 488 -26.54 1.64 24.06
N SER A 489 -26.93 2.85 24.45
CA SER A 489 -26.80 3.34 25.83
C SER A 489 -27.94 2.87 26.73
N ASN A 490 -29.13 2.60 26.19
CA ASN A 490 -30.26 2.11 26.97
C ASN A 490 -30.39 0.57 26.90
N PRO A 491 -30.04 -0.18 27.96
CA PRO A 491 -30.14 -1.65 27.98
C PRO A 491 -31.56 -2.18 27.80
N HIS A 492 -32.57 -1.36 28.09
CA HIS A 492 -33.98 -1.74 28.00
C HIS A 492 -34.64 -1.25 26.72
N ALA A 493 -33.92 -0.56 25.83
CA ALA A 493 -34.48 -0.13 24.55
C ALA A 493 -34.77 -1.36 23.68
N ALA A 494 -36.04 -1.54 23.31
CA ALA A 494 -36.41 -2.55 22.34
C ALA A 494 -35.73 -2.26 20.99
N LEU A 495 -35.22 -3.30 20.33
CA LEU A 495 -34.55 -3.17 19.04
C LEU A 495 -35.51 -2.66 17.95
N ALA A 496 -36.80 -3.06 17.98
CA ALA A 496 -37.76 -2.73 16.93
C ALA A 496 -38.00 -1.21 16.76
N PRO A 497 -38.35 -0.44 17.81
CA PRO A 497 -38.55 1.01 17.68
C PRO A 497 -37.30 1.75 17.23
N LEU A 498 -36.11 1.32 17.66
CA LEU A 498 -34.86 1.88 17.19
C LEU A 498 -34.70 1.68 15.69
N MET A 499 -34.80 0.43 15.23
CA MET A 499 -34.57 0.10 13.84
C MET A 499 -35.57 0.84 12.95
N LEU A 500 -36.80 1.03 13.42
CA LEU A 500 -37.80 1.80 12.70
C LEU A 500 -37.42 3.28 12.61
N LYS A 501 -36.94 3.90 13.70
CA LYS A 501 -36.42 5.28 13.68
C LYS A 501 -35.25 5.44 12.71
N LEU A 502 -34.29 4.50 12.73
CA LEU A 502 -33.13 4.49 11.83
C LEU A 502 -33.58 4.29 10.38
N ALA A 503 -34.46 3.33 10.12
CA ALA A 503 -34.99 3.02 8.79
C ALA A 503 -35.75 4.22 8.22
N ASN A 504 -36.56 4.90 9.02
CA ASN A 504 -37.29 6.08 8.59
C ASN A 504 -36.35 7.21 8.16
N LYS A 505 -35.35 7.55 9.01
CA LYS A 505 -34.34 8.56 8.66
C LYS A 505 -33.49 8.14 7.46
N GLY A 506 -33.13 6.86 7.39
CA GLY A 506 -32.38 6.25 6.30
C GLY A 506 -33.12 6.27 4.97
N ALA A 507 -34.43 5.99 4.98
CA ALA A 507 -35.30 6.02 3.81
C ALA A 507 -35.47 7.45 3.28
N LEU A 508 -35.61 8.45 4.18
CA LEU A 508 -35.64 9.86 3.78
C LEU A 508 -34.32 10.29 3.12
N LEU A 509 -33.17 9.94 3.71
CA LEU A 509 -31.87 10.23 3.12
C LEU A 509 -31.68 9.51 1.78
N GLN A 510 -32.07 8.24 1.69
CA GLN A 510 -31.98 7.48 0.44
C GLN A 510 -32.92 8.03 -0.64
N SER A 511 -34.12 8.50 -0.27
CA SER A 511 -35.05 9.14 -1.22
C SER A 511 -34.46 10.44 -1.79
N ASN A 512 -33.74 11.21 -0.97
CA ASN A 512 -32.98 12.37 -1.44
C ASN A 512 -31.86 11.95 -2.40
N LEU A 513 -31.07 10.93 -2.06
CA LEU A 513 -30.02 10.43 -2.97
C LEU A 513 -30.59 9.87 -4.29
N ARG A 514 -31.75 9.20 -4.25
CA ARG A 514 -32.45 8.68 -5.44
C ARG A 514 -33.00 9.77 -6.35
N SER A 515 -33.35 10.94 -5.81
CA SER A 515 -33.76 12.08 -6.66
C SER A 515 -32.58 12.66 -7.44
N LEU A 516 -31.35 12.47 -6.94
CA LEU A 516 -30.12 12.86 -7.61
C LEU A 516 -29.64 11.78 -8.59
N VAL A 517 -29.67 10.51 -8.19
CA VAL A 517 -29.17 9.37 -8.96
C VAL A 517 -30.32 8.39 -9.22
N HIS A 518 -30.87 8.43 -10.43
CA HIS A 518 -32.04 7.63 -10.80
C HIS A 518 -31.81 6.11 -10.64
N ASN A 519 -30.59 5.63 -10.88
CA ASN A 519 -30.20 4.22 -10.76
C ASN A 519 -29.50 3.89 -9.44
N TRP A 520 -29.81 4.61 -8.35
CA TRP A 520 -29.21 4.32 -7.04
C TRP A 520 -29.41 2.84 -6.65
N PRO A 521 -28.36 2.12 -6.20
CA PRO A 521 -28.43 0.69 -5.95
C PRO A 521 -29.41 0.31 -4.83
N SER A 522 -29.84 -0.95 -4.84
CA SER A 522 -30.64 -1.51 -3.76
C SER A 522 -29.80 -1.70 -2.48
N SER A 523 -30.45 -2.16 -1.42
CA SER A 523 -29.79 -2.56 -0.16
C SER A 523 -28.68 -3.61 -0.31
N GLU A 524 -28.64 -4.37 -1.40
CA GLU A 524 -27.59 -5.36 -1.67
C GLU A 524 -26.39 -4.77 -2.44
N GLY A 525 -26.39 -3.45 -2.68
CA GLY A 525 -25.38 -2.77 -3.46
C GLY A 525 -23.98 -2.76 -2.85
N ARG A 526 -22.99 -2.56 -3.72
CA ARG A 526 -21.59 -2.36 -3.39
C ARG A 526 -21.19 -0.91 -3.59
N ILE A 527 -20.81 -0.24 -2.51
CA ILE A 527 -20.55 1.20 -2.51
C ILE A 527 -19.12 1.51 -2.09
N GLN A 528 -18.46 2.40 -2.83
CA GLN A 528 -17.23 3.05 -2.37
C GLN A 528 -17.56 4.41 -1.75
N LEU A 529 -17.15 4.61 -0.50
CA LEU A 529 -17.30 5.87 0.22
C LEU A 529 -15.92 6.44 0.57
N VAL A 530 -15.59 7.58 -0.02
CA VAL A 530 -14.39 8.36 0.26
C VAL A 530 -14.79 9.61 1.03
N THR A 531 -14.31 9.73 2.26
CA THR A 531 -14.73 10.80 3.18
C THR A 531 -13.54 11.57 3.69
N GLN A 532 -13.65 12.89 3.73
CA GLN A 532 -12.75 13.69 4.56
C GLN A 532 -12.97 13.27 6.02
N SER A 533 -11.91 13.13 6.82
CA SER A 533 -11.95 12.47 8.15
C SER A 533 -12.97 13.01 9.15
N ASP A 534 -13.41 14.23 8.96
CA ASP A 534 -14.40 15.00 9.73
C ASP A 534 -15.81 14.99 9.09
N ALA A 535 -15.93 14.66 7.81
CA ALA A 535 -17.17 14.65 7.02
C ALA A 535 -17.82 13.24 6.97
N PHE A 536 -18.09 12.64 8.13
CA PHE A 536 -18.71 11.31 8.18
C PHE A 536 -20.08 11.28 7.52
N PHE A 537 -20.26 10.29 6.63
CA PHE A 537 -21.51 10.05 5.94
C PHE A 537 -22.11 8.69 6.35
N PRO A 538 -23.31 8.65 6.97
CA PRO A 538 -23.90 7.47 7.59
C PRO A 538 -24.56 6.50 6.60
N ILE A 539 -23.79 6.05 5.60
CA ILE A 539 -24.31 5.28 4.47
C ILE A 539 -24.84 3.90 4.87
N GLU A 540 -24.36 3.32 5.98
CA GLU A 540 -24.82 2.04 6.52
C GLU A 540 -26.33 2.02 6.81
N TYR A 541 -26.90 3.19 7.14
CA TYR A 541 -28.29 3.30 7.59
C TYR A 541 -29.26 3.64 6.46
N LEU A 542 -28.79 3.78 5.22
CA LEU A 542 -29.70 3.90 4.07
C LEU A 542 -30.61 2.68 4.03
N TYR A 543 -31.91 2.92 3.87
CA TYR A 543 -32.94 1.90 3.99
C TYR A 543 -33.77 1.78 2.71
N ASP A 544 -33.61 0.63 2.07
CA ASP A 544 -34.29 0.23 0.83
C ASP A 544 -35.33 -0.85 1.14
N GLY A 545 -36.49 -0.42 1.62
CA GLY A 545 -37.63 -1.29 1.87
C GLY A 545 -38.90 -0.49 2.06
N GLN A 546 -40.06 -1.14 1.96
CA GLN A 546 -41.31 -0.52 2.34
C GLN A 546 -41.27 -0.18 3.83
N MET A 547 -41.58 1.07 4.17
CA MET A 547 -41.68 1.51 5.56
C MET A 547 -43.07 1.18 6.11
N PRO A 548 -43.15 0.68 7.35
CA PRO A 548 -44.42 0.60 8.05
C PRO A 548 -45.02 1.97 8.36
N ASP A 549 -46.34 2.08 8.19
CA ASP A 549 -47.11 3.28 8.51
C ASP A 549 -47.11 3.56 10.02
N SER A 550 -47.10 2.51 10.83
CA SER A 550 -47.12 2.62 12.28
C SER A 550 -45.71 2.81 12.87
N PRO A 551 -45.49 3.81 13.73
CA PRO A 551 -44.23 3.99 14.46
C PRO A 551 -43.97 2.90 15.52
N ASP A 552 -44.97 2.05 15.78
CA ASP A 552 -44.89 0.94 16.74
C ASP A 552 -44.83 -0.43 16.03
N ALA A 553 -44.60 -0.42 14.71
CA ALA A 553 -44.46 -1.63 13.92
C ALA A 553 -43.32 -2.52 14.46
N GLN A 554 -43.58 -3.82 14.45
CA GLN A 554 -42.62 -4.82 14.92
C GLN A 554 -41.60 -5.14 13.81
N LEU A 555 -40.50 -5.78 14.20
CA LEU A 555 -39.59 -6.38 13.23
C LEU A 555 -40.26 -7.56 12.52
N CYS A 556 -39.87 -7.76 11.27
CA CYS A 556 -40.29 -8.89 10.45
C CYS A 556 -40.10 -10.22 11.20
N THR A 557 -41.14 -11.04 11.30
CA THR A 557 -41.08 -12.32 12.03
C THR A 557 -40.06 -13.30 11.45
N GLU A 558 -39.76 -13.18 10.16
CA GLU A 558 -38.77 -13.99 9.44
C GLU A 558 -37.34 -13.40 9.49
N CYS A 559 -37.13 -12.28 10.19
CA CYS A 559 -35.87 -11.53 10.11
C CYS A 559 -34.67 -12.34 10.60
N VAL A 560 -34.80 -13.10 11.70
CA VAL A 560 -33.70 -13.91 12.26
C VAL A 560 -33.20 -14.94 11.25
N GLY A 561 -34.12 -15.61 10.53
CA GLY A 561 -33.78 -16.55 9.48
C GLY A 561 -33.07 -15.90 8.30
N CYS A 562 -33.53 -14.72 7.88
CA CYS A 562 -32.92 -13.96 6.78
C CYS A 562 -31.52 -13.43 7.14
N LEU A 563 -31.36 -12.88 8.35
CA LEU A 563 -30.09 -12.37 8.87
C LEU A 563 -29.04 -13.49 8.93
N ASN A 564 -29.41 -14.67 9.46
CA ASN A 564 -28.53 -15.82 9.53
C ASN A 564 -28.14 -16.38 8.14
N LYS A 565 -29.07 -16.37 7.18
CA LYS A 565 -28.79 -16.78 5.79
C LYS A 565 -28.02 -15.73 4.99
N GLY A 566 -28.02 -14.48 5.46
CA GLY A 566 -27.41 -13.35 4.76
C GLY A 566 -28.19 -12.85 3.54
N LYS A 567 -29.44 -13.29 3.35
CA LYS A 567 -30.28 -12.88 2.22
C LYS A 567 -31.74 -12.83 2.65
N ALA A 568 -32.46 -11.81 2.18
CA ALA A 568 -33.90 -11.72 2.36
C ALA A 568 -34.63 -12.81 1.56
N ILE A 569 -35.82 -13.21 2.01
CA ILE A 569 -36.71 -14.08 1.25
C ILE A 569 -37.10 -13.36 -0.05
N SER A 570 -36.94 -14.02 -1.20
CA SER A 570 -37.38 -13.50 -2.50
C SER A 570 -38.90 -13.37 -2.53
N ASN A 571 -39.41 -12.25 -3.03
CA ASN A 571 -40.86 -11.93 -3.08
C ASN A 571 -41.54 -12.12 -1.72
N CYS A 572 -40.93 -11.57 -0.66
CA CYS A 572 -41.44 -11.72 0.69
C CYS A 572 -42.71 -10.87 0.89
N ASN A 573 -43.86 -11.54 1.00
CA ASN A 573 -45.16 -10.90 1.24
C ASN A 573 -45.15 -9.95 2.46
N ILE A 574 -44.38 -10.23 3.51
CA ILE A 574 -44.26 -9.37 4.70
C ILE A 574 -43.57 -8.04 4.34
N ARG A 575 -42.49 -8.10 3.55
CA ARG A 575 -41.74 -6.91 3.11
C ARG A 575 -42.56 -6.08 2.12
N GLU A 576 -43.35 -6.74 1.28
CA GLU A 576 -44.24 -6.06 0.32
C GLU A 576 -45.43 -5.39 1.00
N ALA A 577 -46.05 -6.06 2.00
CA ALA A 577 -47.16 -5.50 2.76
C ALA A 577 -46.76 -4.25 3.57
N GLY A 578 -45.49 -4.14 3.96
CA GLY A 578 -44.98 -3.01 4.72
C GLY A 578 -45.47 -2.95 6.17
N GLU A 579 -46.21 -3.94 6.68
CA GLU A 579 -46.73 -3.91 8.06
C GLU A 579 -45.65 -4.12 9.13
N GLN A 580 -44.52 -4.73 8.75
CA GLN A 580 -43.38 -5.02 9.63
C GLN A 580 -42.09 -4.54 9.00
N LEU A 581 -41.14 -4.11 9.84
CA LEU A 581 -39.85 -3.64 9.36
C LEU A 581 -38.92 -4.81 9.03
N CYS A 582 -38.35 -4.84 7.82
CA CYS A 582 -37.36 -5.84 7.44
C CYS A 582 -35.92 -5.32 7.61
N PRO A 583 -35.13 -5.85 8.57
CA PRO A 583 -33.73 -5.45 8.75
C PRO A 583 -32.84 -5.56 7.51
N MET A 584 -33.16 -6.45 6.59
CA MET A 584 -32.42 -6.64 5.34
C MET A 584 -32.55 -5.45 4.37
N GLY A 585 -33.41 -4.47 4.65
CA GLY A 585 -33.49 -3.23 3.88
C GLY A 585 -32.33 -2.26 4.13
N PHE A 586 -31.56 -2.43 5.21
CA PHE A 586 -30.41 -1.56 5.47
C PHE A 586 -29.21 -1.93 4.57
N LEU A 587 -28.60 -0.93 3.94
CA LEU A 587 -27.39 -1.12 3.12
C LEU A 587 -26.25 -1.74 3.94
N GLY A 588 -26.05 -1.29 5.18
CA GLY A 588 -25.00 -1.83 6.05
C GLY A 588 -25.21 -3.30 6.45
N VAL A 589 -26.42 -3.84 6.27
CA VAL A 589 -26.79 -5.22 6.63
C VAL A 589 -26.67 -6.15 5.42
N SER A 590 -27.12 -5.70 4.25
CA SER A 590 -27.22 -6.54 3.05
C SER A 590 -26.11 -6.28 2.03
N GLY A 591 -25.61 -5.05 1.93
CA GLY A 591 -24.60 -4.64 0.95
C GLY A 591 -23.17 -4.69 1.48
N VAL A 592 -22.24 -4.21 0.66
CA VAL A 592 -20.83 -4.06 1.00
C VAL A 592 -20.40 -2.61 0.83
N ILE A 593 -19.78 -2.05 1.86
CA ILE A 593 -19.32 -0.66 1.88
C ILE A 593 -17.80 -0.67 2.05
N GLU A 594 -17.10 -0.13 1.06
CA GLU A 594 -15.69 0.21 1.18
C GLU A 594 -15.55 1.65 1.66
N ARG A 595 -14.81 1.86 2.76
CA ARG A 595 -14.66 3.20 3.34
C ARG A 595 -13.21 3.65 3.42
N HIS A 596 -12.92 4.78 2.77
CA HIS A 596 -11.64 5.46 2.81
C HIS A 596 -11.76 6.80 3.52
N LEU A 597 -10.82 7.08 4.42
CA LEU A 597 -10.69 8.38 5.08
C LEU A 597 -9.44 9.09 4.58
N TRP A 598 -9.51 10.40 4.42
CA TRP A 598 -8.36 11.25 4.13
C TRP A 598 -8.42 12.56 4.93
N LYS A 599 -7.30 13.29 5.00
CA LYS A 599 -7.24 14.59 5.68
C LYS A 599 -6.65 15.64 4.74
N SER A 600 -7.29 16.81 4.70
CA SER A 600 -6.80 17.96 3.97
C SER A 600 -5.46 18.48 4.52
N GLY A 601 -4.56 18.87 3.61
CA GLY A 601 -3.23 19.42 3.93
C GLY A 601 -2.21 18.41 4.47
N GLN A 602 -2.52 17.11 4.46
CA GLN A 602 -1.57 16.07 4.84
C GLN A 602 -0.81 15.54 3.61
N GLU A 603 0.45 15.16 3.80
CA GLU A 603 1.25 14.48 2.78
C GLU A 603 0.54 13.20 2.30
N VAL A 604 0.16 13.18 1.03
CA VAL A 604 -0.56 12.07 0.41
C VAL A 604 0.44 10.97 0.06
N ARG A 605 0.26 9.78 0.66
CA ARG A 605 1.14 8.63 0.43
C ARG A 605 0.35 7.42 -0.07
N PRO A 606 0.78 6.74 -1.14
CA PRO A 606 0.25 5.43 -1.51
C PRO A 606 0.44 4.42 -0.37
N TRP A 607 -0.53 3.55 -0.11
CA TRP A 607 -0.42 2.51 0.94
C TRP A 607 0.62 1.42 0.64
N SER A 608 1.12 1.33 -0.60
CA SER A 608 1.97 0.23 -1.06
C SER A 608 3.46 0.61 -1.05
N THR A 609 4.23 0.15 -0.06
CA THR A 609 5.71 0.10 -0.13
C THR A 609 6.29 -1.25 0.32
N PHE A 610 5.51 -2.33 0.30
CA PHE A 610 5.95 -3.66 0.75
C PHE A 610 6.03 -4.64 -0.42
N GLY A 611 7.26 -5.08 -0.74
CA GLY A 611 7.62 -5.88 -1.90
C GLY A 611 7.44 -7.38 -1.70
N GLU A 612 6.20 -7.84 -1.65
CA GLU A 612 5.90 -9.28 -1.73
C GLU A 612 5.47 -9.68 -3.16
N PRO A 613 5.69 -10.95 -3.57
CA PRO A 613 5.29 -11.45 -4.89
C PRO A 613 3.77 -11.34 -5.04
N THR A 614 3.31 -10.65 -6.08
CA THR A 614 1.91 -10.25 -6.29
C THR A 614 0.97 -11.44 -6.47
N PRO A 615 0.11 -11.76 -5.48
CA PRO A 615 -1.07 -12.57 -5.70
C PRO A 615 -2.15 -11.71 -6.39
N LYS A 616 -3.16 -12.35 -7.00
CA LYS A 616 -4.29 -11.64 -7.65
C LYS A 616 -5.14 -10.82 -6.67
N ARG A 617 -5.03 -11.12 -5.37
CA ARG A 617 -5.66 -10.43 -4.24
C ARG A 617 -4.74 -10.37 -3.03
N TYR A 618 -4.73 -9.25 -2.28
CA TYR A 618 -4.03 -9.22 -1.00
C TYR A 618 -4.77 -10.12 -0.01
N ARG A 619 -4.09 -11.19 0.40
CA ARG A 619 -4.65 -12.27 1.20
C ARG A 619 -4.04 -12.26 2.59
N ILE A 620 -4.91 -12.33 3.59
CA ILE A 620 -4.55 -12.57 4.98
C ILE A 620 -4.98 -14.01 5.29
N ASP A 621 -4.00 -14.91 5.31
CA ASP A 621 -4.19 -16.35 5.56
C ASP A 621 -3.99 -16.73 7.03
N ASP A 622 -3.57 -15.77 7.87
CA ASP A 622 -3.43 -15.94 9.31
C ASP A 622 -3.79 -14.67 10.10
N LEU A 623 -4.70 -14.84 11.06
CA LEU A 623 -5.03 -13.87 12.10
C LEU A 623 -4.98 -14.50 13.51
N SER A 624 -4.25 -15.60 13.67
CA SER A 624 -4.16 -16.36 14.92
C SER A 624 -3.30 -15.67 15.98
N SER A 625 -2.30 -14.88 15.56
CA SER A 625 -1.43 -14.13 16.46
C SER A 625 -2.09 -12.80 16.85
N ILE A 626 -2.67 -12.76 18.05
CA ILE A 626 -3.47 -11.62 18.55
C ILE A 626 -2.76 -10.95 19.72
N ALA A 627 -2.59 -9.63 19.66
CA ALA A 627 -2.24 -8.82 20.83
C ALA A 627 -3.48 -8.10 21.36
N PHE A 628 -3.75 -8.23 22.66
CA PHE A 628 -4.98 -7.76 23.29
C PHE A 628 -4.71 -6.74 24.41
N ALA A 629 -5.34 -5.57 24.33
CA ALA A 629 -5.35 -4.58 25.39
C ALA A 629 -6.79 -4.13 25.67
N ALA A 630 -7.11 -3.94 26.95
CA ALA A 630 -8.45 -3.55 27.37
C ALA A 630 -8.41 -2.63 28.60
N SER A 631 -9.29 -1.62 28.64
CA SER A 631 -9.58 -0.84 29.84
C SER A 631 -10.38 -1.64 30.85
N ASP A 632 -10.04 -1.52 32.14
CA ASP A 632 -10.81 -2.10 33.25
C ASP A 632 -12.26 -1.58 33.28
N LYS A 633 -12.53 -0.40 32.68
CA LYS A 633 -13.88 0.15 32.56
C LYS A 633 -14.80 -0.72 31.73
N ALA A 634 -14.27 -1.54 30.81
CA ALA A 634 -15.08 -2.41 29.97
C ALA A 634 -15.84 -3.47 30.79
N ASP A 635 -15.32 -3.87 31.97
CA ASP A 635 -15.97 -4.83 32.88
C ASP A 635 -16.82 -4.16 33.97
N ARG A 636 -17.00 -2.82 33.97
CA ARG A 636 -17.78 -2.12 35.01
C ARG A 636 -19.28 -2.10 34.70
N PHE A 637 -19.91 -3.27 34.74
CA PHE A 637 -21.36 -3.46 34.58
C PHE A 637 -21.83 -4.66 35.39
N ARG A 638 -23.11 -4.70 35.79
CA ARG A 638 -23.73 -5.86 36.48
C ARG A 638 -24.26 -6.87 35.46
N ASP A 639 -24.31 -8.15 35.84
CA ASP A 639 -24.80 -9.22 34.95
C ASP A 639 -26.27 -8.99 34.53
N SER A 640 -27.09 -8.48 35.43
CA SER A 640 -28.49 -8.10 35.17
C SER A 640 -28.66 -7.01 34.11
N GLU A 641 -27.60 -6.25 33.80
CA GLU A 641 -27.63 -5.23 32.73
C GLU A 641 -27.40 -5.82 31.33
N VAL A 642 -27.10 -7.12 31.24
CA VAL A 642 -26.81 -7.83 29.99
C VAL A 642 -27.95 -8.76 29.58
N GLU A 643 -28.83 -9.16 30.51
CA GLU A 643 -29.97 -10.03 30.21
C GLU A 643 -30.84 -9.49 29.06
N PRO A 644 -31.31 -10.36 28.14
CA PRO A 644 -31.19 -11.81 28.12
C PRO A 644 -29.91 -12.34 27.45
N HIS A 645 -28.93 -11.48 27.16
CA HIS A 645 -27.74 -11.83 26.38
C HIS A 645 -26.61 -12.40 27.24
N GLU A 646 -25.66 -13.06 26.59
CA GLU A 646 -24.45 -13.59 27.23
C GLU A 646 -23.61 -12.49 27.88
N VAL A 647 -23.24 -12.68 29.16
CA VAL A 647 -22.27 -11.85 29.87
C VAL A 647 -20.85 -12.17 29.40
N VAL A 648 -20.20 -11.20 28.77
CA VAL A 648 -18.81 -11.31 28.30
C VAL A 648 -17.93 -10.32 29.05
N ARG A 649 -16.96 -10.83 29.80
CA ARG A 649 -15.91 -10.07 30.51
C ARG A 649 -14.58 -10.15 29.77
N ILE A 650 -13.63 -9.31 30.16
CA ILE A 650 -12.24 -9.36 29.65
C ILE A 650 -11.66 -10.78 29.78
N ALA A 651 -11.90 -11.46 30.90
CA ALA A 651 -11.43 -12.83 31.11
C ALA A 651 -12.01 -13.83 30.10
N ASN A 652 -13.25 -13.63 29.64
CA ASN A 652 -13.83 -14.46 28.59
C ASN A 652 -13.12 -14.24 27.25
N ILE A 653 -12.71 -13.00 26.94
CA ILE A 653 -11.93 -12.68 25.73
C ILE A 653 -10.57 -13.38 25.78
N GLU A 654 -9.86 -13.26 26.90
CA GLU A 654 -8.58 -13.95 27.11
C GLU A 654 -8.70 -15.46 26.90
N SER A 655 -9.73 -16.07 27.49
CA SER A 655 -9.97 -17.51 27.37
C SER A 655 -10.36 -17.94 25.95
N SER A 656 -11.27 -17.22 25.28
CA SER A 656 -11.76 -17.59 23.94
C SER A 656 -10.70 -17.38 22.85
N LEU A 657 -9.83 -16.38 23.02
CA LEU A 657 -8.78 -16.07 22.05
C LEU A 657 -7.46 -16.76 22.38
N GLY A 658 -7.26 -17.27 23.60
CA GLY A 658 -5.99 -17.86 24.03
C GLY A 658 -4.89 -16.82 24.23
N VAL A 659 -5.27 -15.61 24.65
CA VAL A 659 -4.37 -14.46 24.80
C VAL A 659 -4.37 -13.95 26.24
N LYS A 660 -3.36 -13.14 26.58
CA LYS A 660 -3.34 -12.37 27.82
C LYS A 660 -3.47 -10.89 27.53
N ARG A 661 -4.28 -10.22 28.34
CA ARG A 661 -4.44 -8.77 28.30
C ARG A 661 -3.13 -8.11 28.70
N VAL A 662 -2.66 -7.21 27.84
CA VAL A 662 -1.57 -6.31 28.15
C VAL A 662 -2.12 -5.09 28.90
N PRO A 663 -1.64 -4.79 30.13
CA PRO A 663 -2.32 -3.84 31.01
C PRO A 663 -1.99 -2.37 30.74
N ASP A 664 -0.90 -2.07 30.03
CA ASP A 664 -0.42 -0.70 29.81
C ASP A 664 0.32 -0.55 28.46
N TRP A 665 0.49 0.70 28.02
CA TRP A 665 1.07 1.01 26.71
C TRP A 665 2.59 0.77 26.62
N SER A 666 3.30 0.72 27.74
CA SER A 666 4.73 0.39 27.75
C SER A 666 4.92 -1.11 27.54
N SER A 667 4.18 -1.92 28.30
CA SER A 667 4.10 -3.37 28.12
C SER A 667 3.56 -3.73 26.74
N TRP A 668 2.63 -2.95 26.18
CA TRP A 668 2.13 -3.12 24.82
C TRP A 668 3.24 -3.03 23.78
N LYS A 669 4.04 -1.97 23.82
CA LYS A 669 5.18 -1.80 22.89
C LYS A 669 6.20 -2.92 23.05
N ALA A 670 6.46 -3.37 24.28
CA ALA A 670 7.35 -4.50 24.53
C ALA A 670 6.79 -5.80 23.93
N ASN A 671 5.51 -6.08 24.14
CA ASN A 671 4.82 -7.25 23.58
C ASN A 671 4.87 -7.25 22.03
N LEU A 672 4.62 -6.11 21.39
CA LEU A 672 4.74 -5.96 19.93
C LEU A 672 6.19 -5.99 19.41
N THR A 673 7.19 -5.94 20.28
CA THR A 673 8.60 -6.07 19.88
C THR A 673 9.06 -7.52 20.00
N GLN A 674 8.49 -8.26 20.95
CA GLN A 674 8.77 -9.67 21.18
C GLN A 674 7.94 -10.59 20.28
N GLY A 675 6.74 -10.15 19.89
CA GLY A 675 5.85 -10.85 18.97
C GLY A 675 5.52 -10.02 17.73
N SER A 676 5.10 -10.71 16.66
CA SER A 676 4.58 -10.11 15.44
C SER A 676 3.10 -10.46 15.28
N PRO A 677 2.19 -9.80 16.02
CA PRO A 677 0.77 -10.08 15.91
C PRO A 677 0.21 -9.64 14.56
N SER A 678 -0.65 -10.49 14.01
CA SER A 678 -1.40 -10.28 12.78
C SER A 678 -2.73 -9.57 13.03
N LEU A 679 -3.21 -9.55 14.28
CA LEU A 679 -4.41 -8.84 14.72
C LEU A 679 -4.16 -8.08 16.03
N LEU A 680 -4.49 -6.80 16.07
CA LEU A 680 -4.52 -6.02 17.33
C LEU A 680 -5.97 -5.84 17.79
N LEU A 681 -6.24 -6.19 19.04
CA LEU A 681 -7.55 -6.03 19.67
C LEU A 681 -7.48 -5.01 20.80
N TRP A 682 -8.14 -3.88 20.62
CA TRP A 682 -8.16 -2.75 21.54
C TRP A 682 -9.58 -2.49 22.05
N LEU A 683 -9.77 -2.68 23.36
CA LEU A 683 -10.95 -2.24 24.10
C LEU A 683 -10.61 -0.98 24.89
N LEU A 684 -10.97 0.18 24.35
CA LEU A 684 -10.47 1.45 24.83
C LEU A 684 -11.54 2.22 25.60
N HIS A 685 -11.10 2.88 26.67
CA HIS A 685 -11.79 4.06 27.15
C HIS A 685 -11.17 5.28 26.48
N LEU A 686 -11.99 6.08 25.82
CA LEU A 686 -11.56 7.32 25.20
C LEU A 686 -12.09 8.48 26.04
N ASP A 687 -11.17 9.34 26.48
CA ASP A 687 -11.48 10.58 27.17
C ASP A 687 -10.62 11.69 26.55
N ASN A 688 -11.29 12.69 25.96
CA ASN A 688 -10.68 13.66 25.05
C ASN A 688 -9.80 12.94 24.00
N ASP A 689 -8.59 13.44 23.74
CA ASP A 689 -7.64 12.88 22.77
C ASP A 689 -6.70 11.83 23.38
N VAL A 690 -7.14 11.13 24.42
CA VAL A 690 -6.35 10.11 25.13
C VAL A 690 -7.08 8.75 25.13
N ALA A 691 -6.36 7.70 24.71
CA ALA A 691 -6.80 6.32 24.74
C ALA A 691 -6.28 5.61 26.00
N PHE A 692 -7.20 5.07 26.80
CA PHE A 692 -6.90 4.41 28.06
C PHE A 692 -7.09 2.89 27.99
N VAL A 693 -6.12 2.16 28.56
CA VAL A 693 -6.16 0.70 28.81
C VAL A 693 -5.81 0.39 30.28
N GLY A 694 -6.08 -0.83 30.72
CA GLY A 694 -5.92 -1.25 32.11
C GLY A 694 -6.71 -0.34 33.07
N ALA A 695 -6.13 -0.06 34.23
CA ALA A 695 -6.76 0.78 35.25
C ALA A 695 -6.96 2.22 34.76
N ASN A 696 -5.93 2.82 34.15
CA ASN A 696 -5.97 4.16 33.53
C ASN A 696 -4.68 4.51 32.76
N SER A 697 -4.05 3.56 32.07
CA SER A 697 -2.83 3.83 31.28
C SER A 697 -3.21 4.60 30.01
N GLY A 698 -2.93 5.90 29.96
CA GLY A 698 -3.27 6.78 28.84
C GLY A 698 -2.23 6.85 27.73
N LEU A 699 -2.67 6.96 26.49
CA LEU A 699 -1.87 7.22 25.29
C LEU A 699 -2.53 8.32 24.48
N ASN A 700 -1.81 9.42 24.26
CA ASN A 700 -2.28 10.48 23.36
C ASN A 700 -2.46 9.92 21.95
N LEU A 701 -3.60 10.22 21.31
CA LEU A 701 -3.89 9.72 19.96
C LEU A 701 -2.82 10.15 18.95
N SER A 702 -2.26 11.37 19.10
CA SER A 702 -1.17 11.87 18.26
C SER A 702 0.16 11.13 18.45
N ALA A 703 0.34 10.38 19.55
CA ALA A 703 1.53 9.58 19.82
C ALA A 703 1.42 8.14 19.28
N ILE A 704 0.23 7.71 18.84
CA ILE A 704 0.05 6.44 18.16
C ILE A 704 0.82 6.50 16.83
N GLY A 705 1.58 5.45 16.56
CA GLY A 705 2.51 5.39 15.43
C GLY A 705 3.05 3.98 15.25
N LYS A 706 4.05 3.82 14.39
CA LYS A 706 4.67 2.52 14.08
C LYS A 706 5.03 1.66 15.32
N PRO A 707 5.53 2.21 16.46
CA PRO A 707 5.80 1.40 17.66
C PRO A 707 4.56 0.76 18.31
N HIS A 708 3.37 1.32 18.08
CA HIS A 708 2.12 0.87 18.68
C HIS A 708 1.32 -0.10 17.78
N VAL A 709 1.68 -0.18 16.50
CA VAL A 709 0.96 -0.98 15.49
C VAL A 709 1.84 -2.06 14.87
N ARG A 710 3.14 -1.76 14.66
CA ARG A 710 4.06 -2.59 13.87
C ARG A 710 3.51 -2.85 12.47
N GLU A 711 3.54 -4.10 12.02
CA GLU A 711 3.13 -4.53 10.69
C GLU A 711 1.75 -5.23 10.72
N ALA A 712 0.98 -5.07 11.81
CA ALA A 712 -0.33 -5.72 11.94
C ALA A 712 -1.30 -5.20 10.87
N PRO A 713 -1.84 -6.08 10.00
CA PRO A 713 -2.72 -5.65 8.91
C PRO A 713 -4.12 -5.24 9.39
N VAL A 714 -4.58 -5.80 10.52
CA VAL A 714 -5.94 -5.61 11.05
C VAL A 714 -5.91 -5.10 12.48
N VAL A 715 -6.70 -4.08 12.77
CA VAL A 715 -6.95 -3.58 14.13
C VAL A 715 -8.44 -3.51 14.40
N ILE A 716 -8.87 -4.14 15.49
CA ILE A 716 -10.20 -3.96 16.06
C ILE A 716 -10.05 -2.96 17.21
N ALA A 717 -10.53 -1.73 17.03
CA ALA A 717 -10.44 -0.67 18.01
C ALA A 717 -11.85 -0.26 18.47
N ILE A 718 -12.36 -0.93 19.50
CA ILE A 718 -13.69 -0.68 20.05
C ILE A 718 -13.56 0.18 21.31
N GLY A 719 -14.09 1.39 21.23
CA GLY A 719 -14.23 2.32 22.33
C GLY A 719 -15.31 3.35 22.01
N CYS A 720 -15.75 4.11 23.02
CA CYS A 720 -16.78 5.14 22.84
C CYS A 720 -16.40 6.10 21.72
N SER A 721 -17.21 6.15 20.65
CA SER A 721 -16.98 7.01 19.48
C SER A 721 -15.57 6.84 18.89
N SER A 722 -15.02 5.63 18.92
CA SER A 722 -13.68 5.32 18.39
C SER A 722 -13.51 5.67 16.92
N GLY A 723 -14.58 5.53 16.13
CA GLY A 723 -14.56 5.83 14.71
C GLY A 723 -14.90 7.28 14.33
N LEU A 724 -15.29 8.14 15.28
CA LEU A 724 -15.69 9.52 15.01
C LEU A 724 -15.15 10.51 16.05
N ARG A 725 -14.67 11.66 15.59
CA ARG A 725 -14.21 12.76 16.45
C ARG A 725 -14.60 14.11 15.86
N ASP A 726 -14.67 15.11 16.72
CA ASP A 726 -14.92 16.50 16.32
C ASP A 726 -13.65 17.16 15.79
N MET A 727 -12.47 16.70 16.23
CA MET A 727 -11.19 17.19 15.74
C MET A 727 -10.78 16.50 14.41
N PRO A 728 -10.45 17.27 13.35
CA PRO A 728 -10.02 16.72 12.06
C PRO A 728 -8.80 15.79 12.17
N GLY A 729 -9.01 14.53 11.80
CA GLY A 729 -7.99 13.47 11.82
C GLY A 729 -7.66 12.93 13.21
N GLY A 730 -8.53 13.16 14.19
CA GLY A 730 -8.42 12.61 15.55
C GLY A 730 -9.12 11.26 15.74
N SER A 731 -9.87 10.74 14.75
CA SER A 731 -10.50 9.42 14.88
C SER A 731 -9.46 8.30 14.82
N LEU A 732 -9.70 7.21 15.58
CA LEU A 732 -8.76 6.08 15.62
C LEU A 732 -8.51 5.45 14.25
N PRO A 733 -9.51 5.26 13.36
CA PRO A 733 -9.26 4.79 12.00
C PRO A 733 -8.22 5.61 11.26
N VAL A 734 -8.30 6.94 11.30
CA VAL A 734 -7.32 7.81 10.63
C VAL A 734 -5.93 7.64 11.23
N VAL A 735 -5.83 7.67 12.56
CA VAL A 735 -4.56 7.57 13.27
C VAL A 735 -3.88 6.22 13.04
N LEU A 736 -4.65 5.13 13.01
CA LEU A 736 -4.18 3.77 12.78
C LEU A 736 -3.80 3.52 11.33
N GLN A 737 -4.62 3.96 10.37
CA GLN A 737 -4.30 3.84 8.94
C GLN A 737 -3.02 4.60 8.58
N ARG A 738 -2.79 5.79 9.18
CA ARG A 738 -1.51 6.51 9.07
C ARG A 738 -0.32 5.73 9.60
N SER A 739 -0.55 4.82 10.54
CA SER A 739 0.48 3.99 11.14
C SER A 739 0.75 2.70 10.34
N GLY A 740 0.07 2.50 9.20
CA GLY A 740 0.26 1.34 8.32
C GLY A 740 -0.81 0.26 8.44
N VAL A 741 -1.85 0.46 9.27
CA VAL A 741 -2.97 -0.50 9.36
C VAL A 741 -3.79 -0.48 8.08
N ARG A 742 -4.11 -1.66 7.55
CA ARG A 742 -4.88 -1.80 6.31
C ARG A 742 -6.38 -1.79 6.58
N ILE A 743 -6.81 -2.47 7.65
CA ILE A 743 -8.21 -2.57 8.06
C ILE A 743 -8.34 -2.13 9.52
N VAL A 744 -9.15 -1.12 9.77
CA VAL A 744 -9.53 -0.71 11.12
C VAL A 744 -11.03 -0.95 11.30
N VAL A 745 -11.42 -1.73 12.29
CA VAL A 745 -12.82 -1.85 12.70
C VAL A 745 -13.05 -1.02 13.96
N ALA A 746 -13.99 -0.09 13.91
CA ALA A 746 -14.28 0.83 15.00
C ALA A 746 -15.79 1.06 15.18
N ALA A 747 -16.14 1.71 16.29
CA ALA A 747 -17.51 2.02 16.65
C ALA A 747 -17.87 3.48 16.38
N MET A 748 -19.03 3.72 15.77
CA MET A 748 -19.46 5.08 15.40
C MET A 748 -20.04 5.87 16.56
N THR A 749 -20.51 5.21 17.62
CA THR A 749 -21.13 5.87 18.77
C THR A 749 -20.55 5.36 20.09
N LYS A 750 -21.06 5.88 21.21
CA LYS A 750 -20.73 5.37 22.55
C LYS A 750 -21.20 3.93 22.67
N ILE A 751 -20.29 3.06 23.12
CA ILE A 751 -20.60 1.66 23.41
C ILE A 751 -20.36 1.41 24.89
N LEU A 752 -21.34 0.79 25.54
CA LEU A 752 -21.23 0.35 26.91
C LEU A 752 -20.37 -0.92 27.00
N GLY A 753 -19.57 -1.03 28.07
CA GLY A 753 -18.58 -2.10 28.26
C GLY A 753 -19.12 -3.51 27.99
N ARG A 754 -20.35 -3.80 28.47
CA ARG A 754 -21.05 -5.07 28.23
C ARG A 754 -21.19 -5.47 26.77
N HIS A 755 -21.41 -4.52 25.88
CA HIS A 755 -21.56 -4.79 24.44
C HIS A 755 -20.20 -4.74 23.73
N ALA A 756 -19.29 -3.86 24.18
CA ALA A 756 -17.94 -3.75 23.64
C ALA A 756 -17.16 -5.07 23.79
N ASN A 757 -17.22 -5.70 24.98
CA ASN A 757 -16.54 -6.97 25.24
C ASN A 757 -17.01 -8.09 24.31
N ARG A 758 -18.33 -8.27 24.17
CA ARG A 758 -18.92 -9.30 23.31
C ARG A 758 -18.53 -9.09 21.85
N VAL A 759 -18.69 -7.89 21.32
CA VAL A 759 -18.36 -7.62 19.92
C VAL A 759 -16.87 -7.75 19.64
N ALA A 760 -16.01 -7.28 20.52
CA ALA A 760 -14.57 -7.46 20.39
C ALA A 760 -14.19 -8.94 20.31
N ARG A 761 -14.74 -9.77 21.21
CA ARG A 761 -14.54 -11.22 21.19
C ARG A 761 -15.03 -11.84 19.89
N ASP A 762 -16.29 -11.61 19.56
CA ASP A 762 -16.97 -12.30 18.47
C ASP A 762 -16.37 -11.89 17.12
N LEU A 763 -16.01 -10.62 16.94
CA LEU A 763 -15.35 -10.12 15.73
C LEU A 763 -13.94 -10.69 15.59
N ALA A 764 -13.15 -10.74 16.67
CA ALA A 764 -11.81 -11.32 16.64
C ALA A 764 -11.85 -12.83 16.32
N LEU A 765 -12.80 -13.56 16.91
CA LEU A 765 -13.03 -14.97 16.59
C LEU A 765 -13.42 -15.15 15.13
N PHE A 766 -14.35 -14.35 14.63
CA PHE A 766 -14.88 -14.50 13.28
C PHE A 766 -13.85 -14.15 12.21
N LEU A 767 -13.07 -13.09 12.41
CA LEU A 767 -11.95 -12.75 11.53
C LEU A 767 -10.85 -13.82 11.55
N ARG A 768 -10.49 -14.33 12.74
CA ARG A 768 -9.52 -15.43 12.89
C ARG A 768 -10.00 -16.70 12.17
N GLU A 769 -11.26 -17.06 12.35
CA GLU A 769 -11.85 -18.22 11.70
C GLU A 769 -11.87 -18.05 10.18
N ALA A 770 -12.30 -16.89 9.68
CA ALA A 770 -12.30 -16.57 8.26
C ALA A 770 -10.90 -16.65 7.63
N ALA A 771 -9.88 -16.09 8.29
CA ALA A 771 -8.48 -16.18 7.84
C ALA A 771 -7.99 -17.64 7.72
N SER A 772 -8.45 -18.52 8.62
CA SER A 772 -7.98 -19.91 8.69
C SER A 772 -8.67 -20.88 7.71
N LYS A 773 -9.82 -20.51 7.14
CA LYS A 773 -10.63 -21.37 6.26
C LYS A 773 -10.05 -21.44 4.84
N PRO A 774 -10.23 -22.57 4.12
CA PRO A 774 -9.88 -22.68 2.70
C PRO A 774 -10.84 -21.87 1.80
N ASN A 775 -12.04 -21.54 2.28
CA ASN A 775 -12.95 -20.66 1.56
C ASN A 775 -12.56 -19.21 1.82
N SER A 776 -12.17 -18.50 0.76
CA SER A 776 -11.88 -17.08 0.80
C SER A 776 -13.16 -16.24 0.92
N SER A 777 -13.19 -15.31 1.88
CA SER A 777 -14.21 -14.25 1.94
C SER A 777 -13.53 -12.89 2.01
N THR A 778 -14.20 -11.86 1.51
CA THR A 778 -13.69 -10.49 1.59
C THR A 778 -14.02 -9.87 2.94
N VAL A 779 -13.19 -8.92 3.39
CA VAL A 779 -13.42 -8.19 4.65
C VAL A 779 -14.79 -7.50 4.64
N GLY A 780 -15.20 -6.91 3.51
CA GLY A 780 -16.51 -6.29 3.38
C GLY A 780 -17.66 -7.26 3.66
N GLU A 781 -17.62 -8.46 3.08
CA GLU A 781 -18.63 -9.50 3.31
C GLU A 781 -18.66 -9.99 4.76
N ILE A 782 -17.47 -10.14 5.37
CA ILE A 782 -17.33 -10.58 6.77
C ILE A 782 -17.93 -9.57 7.74
N ILE A 783 -17.70 -8.28 7.50
CA ILE A 783 -18.27 -7.22 8.33
C ILE A 783 -19.80 -7.21 8.20
N SER A 784 -20.36 -7.28 6.99
CA SER A 784 -21.81 -7.36 6.81
C SER A 784 -22.41 -8.62 7.46
N ALA A 785 -21.73 -9.78 7.36
CA ALA A 785 -22.13 -10.99 8.04
C ALA A 785 -22.12 -10.86 9.57
N MET A 786 -21.12 -10.18 10.13
CA MET A 786 -21.04 -9.93 11.57
C MET A 786 -22.18 -9.02 12.05
N ARG A 787 -22.50 -7.95 11.30
CA ARG A 787 -23.64 -7.07 11.62
C ARG A 787 -24.94 -7.86 11.63
N ARG A 788 -25.16 -8.73 10.64
CA ARG A 788 -26.34 -9.61 10.58
C ARG A 788 -26.43 -10.55 11.77
N ARG A 789 -25.32 -11.18 12.17
CA ARG A 789 -25.27 -12.08 13.33
C ARG A 789 -25.63 -11.35 14.62
N LEU A 790 -25.05 -10.17 14.85
CA LEU A 790 -25.38 -9.37 16.03
C LEU A 790 -26.86 -8.97 16.06
N LEU A 791 -27.42 -8.57 14.91
CA LEU A 791 -28.84 -8.25 14.80
C LEU A 791 -29.75 -9.48 15.00
N ALA A 792 -29.35 -10.65 14.52
CA ALA A 792 -30.09 -11.90 14.74
C ALA A 792 -30.12 -12.29 16.22
N ASP A 793 -29.07 -11.95 16.96
CA ASP A 793 -28.98 -12.12 18.42
C ASP A 793 -29.73 -11.02 19.21
N GLY A 794 -30.42 -10.10 18.52
CA GLY A 794 -31.16 -8.99 19.13
C GLY A 794 -30.30 -7.80 19.55
N LEU A 795 -29.02 -7.75 19.14
CA LEU A 795 -28.10 -6.68 19.51
C LEU A 795 -28.08 -5.55 18.48
N ALA A 796 -28.62 -4.39 18.86
CA ALA A 796 -28.55 -3.14 18.08
C ALA A 796 -27.12 -2.74 17.71
N LEU A 797 -26.13 -3.22 18.48
CA LEU A 797 -24.72 -2.90 18.27
C LEU A 797 -24.20 -3.31 16.89
N GLY A 798 -24.84 -4.29 16.23
CA GLY A 798 -24.54 -4.62 14.83
C GLY A 798 -24.56 -3.41 13.89
N LEU A 799 -25.36 -2.39 14.17
CA LEU A 799 -25.45 -1.19 13.34
C LEU A 799 -24.31 -0.19 13.61
N ALA A 800 -23.64 -0.23 14.75
CA ALA A 800 -22.59 0.76 15.08
C ALA A 800 -21.17 0.36 14.66
N ILE A 801 -20.97 -0.89 14.23
CA ILE A 801 -19.66 -1.40 13.84
C ILE A 801 -19.38 -1.06 12.39
N VAL A 802 -18.25 -0.41 12.13
CA VAL A 802 -17.83 -0.06 10.77
C VAL A 802 -16.35 -0.39 10.56
N ALA A 803 -16.05 -0.90 9.36
CA ALA A 803 -14.69 -1.10 8.89
C ALA A 803 -14.24 0.05 7.99
N PHE A 804 -12.97 0.39 8.11
CA PHE A 804 -12.25 1.39 7.32
C PHE A 804 -11.07 0.71 6.64
N GLY A 805 -10.89 0.97 5.35
CA GLY A 805 -9.91 0.31 4.52
C GLY A 805 -10.54 -0.35 3.29
N ASP A 806 -9.77 -1.21 2.65
CA ASP A 806 -10.16 -1.93 1.43
C ASP A 806 -11.11 -3.10 1.77
N ALA A 807 -12.28 -3.10 1.14
CA ALA A 807 -13.30 -4.11 1.38
C ALA A 807 -12.96 -5.46 0.71
N ASP A 808 -12.10 -5.47 -0.31
CA ASP A 808 -11.76 -6.66 -1.11
C ASP A 808 -10.58 -7.46 -0.59
N ILE A 809 -9.93 -7.02 0.51
CA ILE A 809 -8.92 -7.84 1.18
C ILE A 809 -9.52 -9.20 1.53
N VAL A 810 -8.84 -10.25 1.07
CA VAL A 810 -9.29 -11.63 1.23
C VAL A 810 -8.79 -12.20 2.54
N LEU A 811 -9.69 -12.83 3.29
CA LEU A 811 -9.37 -13.67 4.44
C LEU A 811 -9.59 -15.14 4.04
N GLY A 812 -8.57 -15.98 4.26
CA GLY A 812 -8.62 -17.42 3.98
C GLY A 812 -7.35 -17.95 3.31
N LYS A 813 -7.11 -19.25 3.43
CA LYS A 813 -6.01 -19.97 2.77
C LYS A 813 -6.35 -20.25 1.30
N GLU A 814 -5.33 -20.39 0.45
CA GLU A 814 -5.51 -20.80 -0.95
C GLU A 814 -6.02 -22.24 -1.10
#